data_AF-A0A2N3A0L7-F1
#
_entry.id   AF-A0A2N3A0L7-F1
#
_cell.length_a   1.000
_cell.length_b   1.000
_cell.length_c   1.000
_cell.angle_alpha   90.00
_cell.angle_beta   90.00
_cell.angle_gamma   90.00
#
_symmetry.space_group_name_H-M   'P 1'
#
loop_
_entity.id
_entity.type
_entity.pdbx_description
1 polymer ?
#
loop_
_entity_poly.entity_id
_entity_poly.type
_entity_poly.pdbx_seq_one_letter_code
_entity_poly.pdbx_strand_id
1 'polypeptide(L)'
;MLLNRANILFLIVMLLSACSIAQNIFKAKTQKGFEALEIHDYFKAKKMFEKTLKKNKASSGYGLSIIYARNNNPFYKLDSAVFYIQLADSNYVFLSPKKQEKLCELNIDALAIQLQRKYIDSLCFEKAISQHSIEDYNHFITKNKNALQHHEAIKLRNSLAFQVARSQQKSVAIKNFITTYPDAHEIQWAEKLLDSLIYKEYTTPLTIKNLEKFLAEQPSNAFFSIAEEQLYEMATQSKTENAYFSFIQKYPNNTHSSRAWRNIYSILTSDYNPESIKLFLKKYPQYPFLHELEKDFQLAKAVFYPFMKNNKWGFLDEHLKEVISATYQFINPFYEGVAAAKMNNKIGFIDKSNKIIVPFKYDEAENFINGLAVVGINEKFGIINKVGEEIVSLIYDEIGTTKNQFISVELDGKYGFIDRSGKLVVGLEYESVGYFNNGLAYVKKGNLYGIIDTNLYYVVKHEFDWMDNLDNDFIRVRKNDLYGVINPKGKIILPIDYQQITELENGLAIVVKDNLYGYVNATGEIKIPIKLPYTEGVLNWALFNNEGYARFTIDNKIGLIDSTGKKFLPALFEDVGVVSKKLIAIKRNGKWGFCDYNAKLKIPYNFSSVSFFKNGLSIASSNYKYGLINEAGSFVLNPIFDNLQWFHDTLLLAEKEGLVGLISIDNKEIVPIKFKKIQLTTDKKFIQLENENELIYQPIDTISNP
;
A
#
# COMPACT_ATOMS: atom_id res chain seq x y z
N MET A 1 24.93 10.82 85.65
CA MET A 1 25.25 9.39 85.91
C MET A 1 26.65 9.14 85.39
N LEU A 2 27.64 9.23 86.29
CA LEU A 2 28.40 8.10 86.87
C LEU A 2 29.27 7.40 85.79
N LEU A 3 30.53 7.81 85.65
CA LEU A 3 31.72 7.29 86.36
C LEU A 3 32.28 6.01 85.73
N ASN A 4 33.50 6.08 85.19
CA ASN A 4 34.71 5.49 85.82
C ASN A 4 35.96 5.74 84.96
N ARG A 5 36.98 6.44 85.48
CA ARG A 5 38.16 5.94 86.24
C ARG A 5 39.13 5.17 85.33
N ALA A 6 40.26 5.76 84.91
CA ALA A 6 41.44 6.19 85.67
C ALA A 6 42.46 5.07 85.95
N ASN A 7 43.71 5.40 85.61
CA ASN A 7 45.01 4.88 86.07
C ASN A 7 45.65 3.71 85.31
N ILE A 8 46.87 3.98 84.81
CA ILE A 8 48.16 3.35 85.19
C ILE A 8 49.26 4.32 84.68
N LEU A 9 49.87 5.16 85.55
CA LEU A 9 51.19 5.03 86.19
C LEU A 9 52.36 4.73 85.20
N PHE A 10 53.21 5.71 84.84
CA PHE A 10 54.46 6.18 85.50
C PHE A 10 55.68 5.23 85.35
N LEU A 11 56.74 5.65 84.65
CA LEU A 11 58.19 5.51 84.98
C LEU A 11 59.06 6.08 83.81
N ILE A 12 59.85 7.17 83.99
CA ILE A 12 61.29 7.24 84.41
C ILE A 12 62.25 6.86 83.25
N VAL A 13 63.33 7.56 82.83
CA VAL A 13 64.15 8.67 83.37
C VAL A 13 65.16 9.17 82.30
N MET A 14 65.55 10.46 82.38
CA MET A 14 66.85 11.16 82.10
C MET A 14 67.81 10.65 81.00
N LEU A 15 68.70 11.42 80.35
CA LEU A 15 69.25 12.78 80.38
C LEU A 15 70.18 12.84 79.14
N LEU A 16 70.30 13.99 78.47
CA LEU A 16 71.59 14.65 78.16
C LEU A 16 71.47 15.75 77.09
N SER A 17 71.94 16.90 77.54
CA SER A 17 72.35 18.17 76.95
C SER A 17 72.65 18.28 75.44
N ALA A 18 72.06 19.35 74.88
CA ALA A 18 72.71 20.44 74.14
C ALA A 18 73.61 20.08 72.94
N CYS A 19 73.03 20.08 71.75
CA CYS A 19 73.41 20.96 70.63
C CYS A 19 72.39 20.81 69.48
N SER A 20 71.30 21.58 69.50
CA SER A 20 70.35 21.66 68.36
C SER A 20 69.34 22.81 68.53
N ILE A 21 69.76 23.95 69.08
CA ILE A 21 68.82 25.06 69.36
C ILE A 21 68.37 25.76 68.05
N ALA A 22 69.08 25.61 66.94
CA ALA A 22 68.60 26.06 65.63
C ALA A 22 67.61 25.08 64.95
N GLN A 23 67.54 23.81 65.39
CA GLN A 23 66.59 22.81 64.84
C GLN A 23 65.33 22.64 65.70
N ASN A 24 65.40 22.90 67.02
CA ASN A 24 64.23 22.74 67.92
C ASN A 24 63.23 23.90 67.90
N ILE A 25 63.64 25.13 67.58
CA ILE A 25 62.70 26.28 67.53
C ILE A 25 61.74 26.18 66.33
N PHE A 26 62.17 25.53 65.24
CA PHE A 26 61.31 25.23 64.08
C PHE A 26 60.42 24.00 64.32
N LYS A 27 60.81 23.11 65.25
CA LYS A 27 60.10 21.91 65.70
C LYS A 27 58.86 22.25 66.55
N ALA A 28 58.94 23.29 67.38
CA ALA A 28 57.85 23.71 68.28
C ALA A 28 56.69 24.46 67.58
N LYS A 29 56.91 25.10 66.43
CA LYS A 29 55.88 25.93 65.78
C LYS A 29 54.86 25.11 64.98
N THR A 30 55.29 24.05 64.31
CA THR A 30 54.38 23.14 63.59
C THR A 30 53.47 22.39 64.57
N GLN A 31 54.03 21.90 65.69
CA GLN A 31 53.27 21.23 66.76
C GLN A 31 52.21 22.16 67.39
N LYS A 32 52.59 23.41 67.72
CA LYS A 32 51.64 24.45 68.16
C LYS A 32 50.55 24.77 67.13
N GLY A 33 50.82 24.53 65.84
CA GLY A 33 49.82 24.65 64.78
C GLY A 33 48.76 23.57 64.86
N PHE A 34 49.16 22.31 65.10
CA PHE A 34 48.23 21.19 65.29
C PHE A 34 47.47 21.26 66.62
N GLU A 35 48.12 21.64 67.72
CA GLU A 35 47.46 21.91 69.01
C GLU A 35 46.36 22.99 68.87
N ALA A 36 46.64 24.05 68.10
CA ALA A 36 45.66 25.09 67.80
C ALA A 36 44.51 24.57 66.92
N LEU A 37 44.79 23.62 66.03
CA LEU A 37 43.80 23.01 65.14
C LEU A 37 42.83 22.09 65.90
N GLU A 38 43.29 21.41 66.95
CA GLU A 38 42.45 20.58 67.85
C GLU A 38 41.42 21.40 68.62
N ILE A 39 41.81 22.59 69.10
CA ILE A 39 40.90 23.51 69.79
C ILE A 39 40.16 24.48 68.84
N HIS A 40 40.22 24.24 67.53
CA HIS A 40 39.54 25.03 66.50
C HIS A 40 40.00 26.52 66.41
N ASP A 41 41.20 26.85 66.89
CA ASP A 41 41.83 28.17 66.71
C ASP A 41 42.53 28.23 65.33
N TYR A 42 41.71 28.38 64.29
CA TYR A 42 42.15 28.36 62.89
C TYR A 42 43.09 29.52 62.53
N PHE A 43 42.92 30.70 63.15
CA PHE A 43 43.79 31.86 62.89
C PHE A 43 45.21 31.59 63.38
N LYS A 44 45.34 31.05 64.60
CA LYS A 44 46.64 30.67 65.17
C LYS A 44 47.24 29.49 64.42
N ALA A 45 46.46 28.46 64.11
CA ALA A 45 46.92 27.30 63.36
C ALA A 45 47.47 27.69 61.99
N LYS A 46 46.70 28.47 61.20
CA LYS A 46 47.11 28.97 59.87
C LYS A 46 48.40 29.79 59.94
N LYS A 47 48.47 30.75 60.87
CA LYS A 47 49.67 31.60 61.07
C LYS A 47 50.91 30.79 61.42
N MET A 48 50.76 29.72 62.20
CA MET A 48 51.88 28.84 62.55
C MET A 48 52.35 28.02 61.36
N PHE A 49 51.42 27.41 60.62
CA PHE A 49 51.77 26.61 59.44
C PHE A 49 52.36 27.45 58.30
N GLU A 50 51.84 28.67 58.02
CA GLU A 50 52.40 29.56 56.99
C GLU A 50 53.85 29.96 57.30
N LYS A 51 54.16 30.22 58.57
CA LYS A 51 55.53 30.54 59.02
C LYS A 51 56.49 29.37 58.86
N THR A 52 56.02 28.13 58.98
CA THR A 52 56.85 26.91 58.88
C THR A 52 56.86 26.29 57.49
N LEU A 53 55.97 26.72 56.59
CA LEU A 53 55.74 26.10 55.28
C LEU A 53 57.01 25.92 54.43
N LYS A 54 57.90 26.93 54.40
CA LYS A 54 59.15 26.84 53.62
C LYS A 54 60.07 25.71 54.07
N LYS A 55 60.09 25.40 55.38
CA LYS A 55 61.00 24.42 55.99
C LYS A 55 60.35 23.06 56.21
N ASN A 56 59.05 23.04 56.51
CA ASN A 56 58.28 21.86 56.89
C ASN A 56 57.09 21.68 55.92
N LYS A 57 57.38 21.52 54.62
CA LYS A 57 56.37 21.48 53.56
C LYS A 57 55.33 20.37 53.74
N ALA A 58 55.77 19.16 54.13
CA ALA A 58 54.89 18.02 54.37
C ALA A 58 53.85 18.30 55.47
N SER A 59 54.30 18.60 56.69
CA SER A 59 53.42 18.82 57.83
C SER A 59 52.67 20.14 57.81
N SER A 60 53.30 21.23 57.36
CA SER A 60 52.61 22.52 57.24
C SER A 60 51.60 22.51 56.09
N GLY A 61 51.90 21.80 54.99
CA GLY A 61 50.95 21.57 53.90
C GLY A 61 49.75 20.73 54.37
N TYR A 62 50.00 19.65 55.12
CA TYR A 62 48.93 18.83 55.69
C TYR A 62 48.02 19.65 56.61
N GLY A 63 48.59 20.39 57.57
CA GLY A 63 47.83 21.25 58.49
C GLY A 63 47.04 22.35 57.78
N LEU A 64 47.62 23.02 56.79
CA LEU A 64 46.91 24.03 55.98
C LEU A 64 45.78 23.39 55.17
N SER A 65 45.98 22.20 54.60
CA SER A 65 44.94 21.52 53.84
C SER A 65 43.67 21.26 54.65
N ILE A 66 43.82 20.93 55.94
CA ILE A 66 42.68 20.71 56.86
C ILE A 66 41.93 22.02 57.10
N ILE A 67 42.65 23.13 57.34
CA ILE A 67 42.05 24.45 57.55
C ILE A 67 41.26 24.87 56.32
N TYR A 68 41.87 24.79 55.14
CA TYR A 68 41.23 25.21 53.89
C TYR A 68 40.07 24.30 53.45
N ALA A 69 40.02 23.04 53.91
CA ALA A 69 38.96 22.09 53.57
C ALA A 69 37.70 22.21 54.45
N ARG A 70 37.80 22.79 55.65
CA ARG A 70 36.67 22.89 56.58
C ARG A 70 35.80 24.10 56.26
N ASN A 71 34.52 23.89 56.00
CA ASN A 71 33.58 24.97 55.64
C ASN A 71 33.12 25.83 56.83
N ASN A 72 33.45 25.44 58.07
CA ASN A 72 33.08 26.14 59.30
C ASN A 72 34.13 27.16 59.78
N ASN A 73 35.00 27.65 58.89
CA ASN A 73 36.00 28.65 59.22
C ASN A 73 36.21 29.66 58.06
N PRO A 74 36.69 30.89 58.34
CA PRO A 74 36.76 31.97 57.34
C PRO A 74 37.82 31.75 56.26
N PHE A 75 38.63 30.70 56.36
CA PHE A 75 39.67 30.38 55.38
C PHE A 75 39.24 29.30 54.41
N TYR A 76 38.01 28.77 54.48
CA TYR A 76 37.54 27.72 53.57
C TYR A 76 37.78 28.08 52.10
N LYS A 77 38.62 27.28 51.42
CA LYS A 77 38.95 27.44 50.01
C LYS A 77 39.51 26.14 49.44
N LEU A 78 38.66 25.38 48.76
CA LEU A 78 38.99 24.05 48.24
C LEU A 78 40.23 24.02 47.35
N ASP A 79 40.41 24.99 46.46
CA ASP A 79 41.61 25.07 45.60
C ASP A 79 42.91 25.19 46.43
N SER A 80 42.85 25.94 47.53
CA SER A 80 43.97 26.04 48.47
C SER A 80 44.16 24.74 49.23
N ALA A 81 43.08 24.07 49.63
CA ALA A 81 43.15 22.75 50.25
C ALA A 81 43.83 21.72 49.34
N VAL A 82 43.43 21.65 48.06
CA VAL A 82 44.04 20.80 47.02
C VAL A 82 45.53 21.12 46.84
N PHE A 83 45.89 22.39 46.71
CA PHE A 83 47.29 22.81 46.58
C PHE A 83 48.14 22.35 47.78
N TYR A 84 47.66 22.59 49.00
CA TYR A 84 48.43 22.29 50.19
C TYR A 84 48.52 20.79 50.50
N ILE A 85 47.49 19.99 50.18
CA ILE A 85 47.58 18.54 50.33
C ILE A 85 48.50 17.91 49.27
N GLN A 86 48.49 18.41 48.03
CA GLN A 86 49.44 17.98 47.00
C GLN A 86 50.88 18.36 47.36
N LEU A 87 51.08 19.55 47.93
CA LEU A 87 52.37 19.97 48.47
C LEU A 87 52.82 19.06 49.62
N ALA A 88 51.88 18.66 50.49
CA ALA A 88 52.17 17.75 51.60
C ALA A 88 52.63 16.38 51.10
N ASP A 89 51.84 15.77 50.23
CA ASP A 89 52.04 14.45 49.63
C ASP A 89 53.38 14.37 48.87
N SER A 90 53.60 15.30 47.93
CA SER A 90 54.82 15.36 47.11
C SER A 90 56.11 15.59 47.92
N ASN A 91 56.04 16.17 49.13
CA ASN A 91 57.20 16.40 49.96
C ASN A 91 57.38 15.34 51.06
N TYR A 92 56.31 14.63 51.44
CA TYR A 92 56.37 13.57 52.46
C TYR A 92 57.18 12.36 51.97
N VAL A 93 57.04 12.01 50.68
CA VAL A 93 57.75 10.89 50.03
C VAL A 93 59.27 11.03 50.08
N PHE A 94 59.80 12.26 50.06
CA PHE A 94 61.26 12.52 50.07
C PHE A 94 61.84 12.78 51.47
N LEU A 95 61.05 12.62 52.54
CA LEU A 95 61.56 12.75 53.90
C LEU A 95 62.39 11.54 54.31
N SER A 96 63.44 11.76 55.11
CA SER A 96 64.20 10.66 55.70
C SER A 96 63.34 9.88 56.71
N PRO A 97 63.61 8.57 56.95
CA PRO A 97 62.83 7.74 57.86
C PRO A 97 62.64 8.36 59.25
N LYS A 98 63.72 8.95 59.81
CA LYS A 98 63.71 9.66 61.10
C LYS A 98 62.80 10.90 61.13
N LYS A 99 62.54 11.53 59.98
CA LYS A 99 61.60 12.66 59.87
C LYS A 99 60.17 12.18 59.70
N GLN A 100 59.95 11.06 59.02
CA GLN A 100 58.62 10.43 58.89
C GLN A 100 58.12 9.93 60.25
N GLU A 101 58.97 9.24 61.02
CA GLU A 101 58.64 8.75 62.37
C GLU A 101 58.16 9.87 63.30
N LYS A 102 58.82 11.04 63.26
CA LYS A 102 58.42 12.23 64.02
C LYS A 102 57.10 12.86 63.57
N LEU A 103 56.70 12.65 62.32
CA LEU A 103 55.40 13.10 61.83
C LEU A 103 54.30 12.10 62.22
N CYS A 104 54.63 10.81 62.31
CA CYS A 104 53.72 9.79 62.87
C CYS A 104 53.36 10.09 64.34
N GLU A 105 54.29 10.61 65.14
CA GLU A 105 54.01 11.10 66.51
C GLU A 105 52.92 12.21 66.55
N LEU A 106 52.71 12.92 65.44
CA LEU A 106 51.68 13.94 65.26
C LEU A 106 50.44 13.43 64.51
N ASN A 107 50.30 12.11 64.34
CA ASN A 107 49.28 11.45 63.52
C ASN A 107 49.32 11.83 62.03
N ILE A 108 50.52 12.16 61.52
CA ILE A 108 50.74 12.51 60.12
C ILE A 108 51.63 11.45 59.49
N ASP A 109 51.02 10.41 58.97
CA ASP A 109 51.68 9.40 58.15
C ASP A 109 51.20 9.49 56.69
N ALA A 110 51.71 8.59 55.85
CA ALA A 110 51.30 8.52 54.44
C ALA A 110 49.79 8.25 54.31
N LEU A 111 49.21 7.45 55.21
CA LEU A 111 47.79 7.10 55.19
C LEU A 111 46.93 8.33 55.54
N ALA A 112 47.29 9.10 56.55
CA ALA A 112 46.59 10.32 56.96
C ALA A 112 46.59 11.38 55.84
N ILE A 113 47.71 11.55 55.15
CA ILE A 113 47.81 12.44 53.98
C ILE A 113 46.90 11.94 52.85
N GLN A 114 46.90 10.64 52.57
CA GLN A 114 46.02 10.05 51.55
C GLN A 114 44.54 10.16 51.90
N LEU A 115 44.15 9.93 53.16
CA LEU A 115 42.77 10.08 53.62
C LEU A 115 42.31 11.54 53.53
N GLN A 116 43.15 12.49 53.94
CA GLN A 116 42.83 13.91 53.81
C GLN A 116 42.71 14.33 52.35
N ARG A 117 43.56 13.81 51.46
CA ARG A 117 43.45 14.02 50.01
C ARG A 117 42.12 13.49 49.47
N LYS A 118 41.75 12.25 49.80
CA LYS A 118 40.47 11.65 49.41
C LYS A 118 39.27 12.47 49.91
N TYR A 119 39.33 12.99 51.13
CA TYR A 119 38.29 13.85 51.69
C TYR A 119 38.16 15.16 50.91
N ILE A 120 39.28 15.85 50.64
CA ILE A 120 39.29 17.08 49.84
C ILE A 120 38.78 16.81 48.42
N ASP A 121 39.22 15.71 47.79
CA ASP A 121 38.76 15.30 46.48
C ASP A 121 37.23 15.09 46.46
N SER A 122 36.65 14.46 47.50
CA SER A 122 35.19 14.31 47.64
C SER A 122 34.46 15.64 47.72
N LEU A 123 34.96 16.58 48.53
CA LEU A 123 34.35 17.92 48.65
C LEU A 123 34.42 18.71 47.33
N CYS A 124 35.54 18.62 46.61
CA CYS A 124 35.66 19.25 45.30
C CYS A 124 34.70 18.63 44.28
N PHE A 125 34.49 17.32 44.34
CA PHE A 125 33.56 16.62 43.46
C PHE A 125 32.09 16.94 43.78
N GLU A 126 31.70 16.95 45.05
CA GLU A 126 30.37 17.37 45.50
C GLU A 126 30.06 18.81 45.06
N LYS A 127 31.05 19.71 45.17
CA LYS A 127 30.92 21.07 44.66
C LYS A 127 30.65 21.08 43.15
N ALA A 128 31.42 20.34 42.36
CA ALA A 128 31.21 20.24 40.91
C ALA A 128 29.83 19.67 40.56
N ILE A 129 29.35 18.65 41.28
CA ILE A 129 27.98 18.13 41.12
C ILE A 129 26.94 19.20 41.43
N SER A 130 27.09 19.93 42.54
CA SER A 130 26.10 20.92 42.99
C SER A 130 25.97 22.11 42.02
N GLN A 131 27.08 22.51 41.37
CA GLN A 131 27.07 23.60 40.41
C GLN A 131 26.60 23.16 39.03
N HIS A 132 26.80 21.88 38.69
CA HIS A 132 26.29 21.24 37.48
C HIS A 132 26.62 22.00 36.18
N SER A 133 27.89 22.41 36.03
CA SER A 133 28.38 23.13 34.85
C SER A 133 29.58 22.40 34.21
N ILE A 134 29.78 22.60 32.91
CA ILE A 134 30.90 22.02 32.17
C ILE A 134 32.22 22.56 32.73
N GLU A 135 32.25 23.85 33.08
CA GLU A 135 33.39 24.57 33.64
C GLU A 135 33.81 23.99 34.99
N ASP A 136 32.86 23.72 35.88
CA ASP A 136 33.15 23.21 37.23
C ASP A 136 33.64 21.76 37.19
N TYR A 137 33.07 20.90 36.33
CA TYR A 137 33.61 19.56 36.12
C TYR A 137 35.01 19.62 35.50
N ASN A 138 35.25 20.47 34.49
CA ASN A 138 36.58 20.64 33.89
C ASN A 138 37.61 21.15 34.93
N HIS A 139 37.20 22.03 35.85
CA HIS A 139 38.03 22.50 36.95
C HIS A 139 38.42 21.34 37.88
N PHE A 140 37.45 20.52 38.31
CA PHE A 140 37.71 19.32 39.11
C PHE A 140 38.66 18.34 38.40
N ILE A 141 38.37 17.99 37.15
CA ILE A 141 39.20 17.07 36.33
C ILE A 141 40.63 17.59 36.25
N THR A 142 40.83 18.90 36.08
CA THR A 142 42.16 19.49 35.95
C THR A 142 42.93 19.54 37.27
N LYS A 143 42.26 19.90 38.38
CA LYS A 143 42.88 20.09 39.69
C LYS A 143 43.06 18.79 40.49
N ASN A 144 42.19 17.81 40.28
CA ASN A 144 42.09 16.57 41.07
C ASN A 144 42.36 15.32 40.20
N LYS A 145 43.48 15.30 39.46
CA LYS A 145 43.81 14.25 38.47
C LYS A 145 43.85 12.81 38.99
N ASN A 146 44.16 12.60 40.28
CA ASN A 146 44.27 11.26 40.86
C ASN A 146 43.12 10.95 41.84
N ALA A 147 42.03 11.72 41.80
CA ALA A 147 40.86 11.46 42.62
C ALA A 147 40.16 10.16 42.17
N LEU A 148 39.53 9.45 43.11
CA LEU A 148 38.74 8.26 42.80
C LEU A 148 37.56 8.58 41.87
N GLN A 149 37.01 9.78 41.99
CA GLN A 149 35.86 10.28 41.23
C GLN A 149 36.24 10.84 39.85
N HIS A 150 37.53 10.79 39.46
CA HIS A 150 38.01 11.45 38.24
C HIS A 150 37.30 10.94 36.97
N HIS A 151 37.16 9.62 36.82
CA HIS A 151 36.42 9.03 35.70
C HIS A 151 34.94 9.38 35.71
N GLU A 152 34.33 9.46 36.89
CA GLU A 152 32.91 9.80 37.02
C GLU A 152 32.66 11.27 36.65
N ALA A 153 33.55 12.18 37.06
CA ALA A 153 33.48 13.59 36.66
C ALA A 153 33.57 13.76 35.13
N ILE A 154 34.44 12.99 34.45
CA ILE A 154 34.53 12.99 32.99
C ILE A 154 33.21 12.56 32.35
N LYS A 155 32.60 11.48 32.86
CA LYS A 155 31.31 10.98 32.36
C LYS A 155 30.20 12.01 32.53
N LEU A 156 30.05 12.59 33.73
CA LEU A 156 29.04 13.62 34.00
C LEU A 156 29.22 14.86 33.12
N ARG A 157 30.47 15.31 32.94
CA ARG A 157 30.84 16.42 32.06
C ARG A 157 30.48 16.15 30.60
N ASN A 158 30.83 14.97 30.10
CA ASN A 158 30.51 14.57 28.72
C ASN A 158 28.99 14.50 28.51
N SER A 159 28.26 13.91 29.46
CA SER A 159 26.81 13.80 29.38
C SER A 159 26.13 15.18 29.37
N LEU A 160 26.55 16.09 30.24
CA LEU A 160 26.05 17.46 30.26
C LEU A 160 26.39 18.21 28.97
N ALA A 161 27.63 18.10 28.48
CA ALA A 161 28.04 18.73 27.24
C ALA A 161 27.23 18.22 26.02
N PHE A 162 26.94 16.92 25.98
CA PHE A 162 26.07 16.34 24.96
C PHE A 162 24.64 16.88 25.06
N GLN A 163 24.08 16.98 26.26
CA GLN A 163 22.73 17.54 26.47
C GLN A 163 22.65 19.00 26.00
N VAL A 164 23.66 19.81 26.33
CA VAL A 164 23.75 21.20 25.85
C VAL A 164 23.81 21.24 24.33
N ALA A 165 24.67 20.45 23.70
CA ALA A 165 24.79 20.41 22.24
C ALA A 165 23.47 19.96 21.58
N ARG A 166 22.83 18.91 22.12
CA ARG A 166 21.54 18.39 21.65
C ARG A 166 20.41 19.41 21.76
N SER A 167 20.36 20.19 22.84
CA SER A 167 19.31 21.20 23.06
C SER A 167 19.28 22.29 21.97
N GLN A 168 20.41 22.55 21.32
CA GLN A 168 20.52 23.56 20.27
C GLN A 168 19.90 23.11 18.94
N GLN A 169 19.68 21.81 18.74
CA GLN A 169 19.14 21.23 17.51
C GLN A 169 19.87 21.68 16.23
N LYS A 170 21.21 21.80 16.31
CA LYS A 170 22.07 22.20 15.18
C LYS A 170 23.20 21.20 14.98
N SER A 171 23.47 20.83 13.73
CA SER A 171 24.54 19.90 13.36
C SER A 171 25.91 20.38 13.86
N VAL A 172 26.17 21.69 13.75
CA VAL A 172 27.42 22.33 14.21
C VAL A 172 27.64 22.12 15.72
N ALA A 173 26.59 22.18 16.54
CA ALA A 173 26.72 21.99 17.98
C ALA A 173 27.12 20.55 18.33
N ILE A 174 26.51 19.57 17.65
CA ILE A 174 26.86 18.15 17.81
C ILE A 174 28.26 17.85 17.28
N LYS A 175 28.64 18.43 16.14
CA LYS A 175 29.99 18.31 15.58
C LYS A 175 31.03 18.85 16.57
N ASN A 176 30.77 20.02 17.16
CA ASN A 176 31.63 20.61 18.18
C ASN A 176 31.76 19.68 19.40
N PHE A 177 30.67 19.08 19.87
CA PHE A 177 30.71 18.08 20.94
C PHE A 177 31.60 16.89 20.60
N ILE A 178 31.40 16.26 19.42
CA ILE A 178 32.19 15.11 18.97
C ILE A 178 33.69 15.46 18.90
N THR A 179 34.02 16.62 18.34
CA THR A 179 35.43 17.07 18.23
C THR A 179 36.06 17.40 19.58
N THR A 180 35.27 17.89 20.54
CA THR A 180 35.76 18.32 21.85
C THR A 180 35.89 17.15 22.83
N TYR A 181 35.03 16.13 22.69
CA TYR A 181 34.96 14.98 23.60
C TYR A 181 34.94 13.64 22.84
N PRO A 182 35.97 13.32 22.03
CA PRO A 182 35.96 12.16 21.14
C PRO A 182 35.87 10.80 21.84
N ASP A 183 36.21 10.72 23.12
CA ASP A 183 36.14 9.50 23.94
C ASP A 183 34.85 9.41 24.78
N ALA A 184 33.86 10.27 24.51
CA ALA A 184 32.59 10.25 25.24
C ALA A 184 31.77 9.00 24.93
N HIS A 185 31.02 8.51 25.93
CA HIS A 185 30.13 7.35 25.75
C HIS A 185 29.01 7.66 24.75
N GLU A 186 28.63 8.93 24.62
CA GLU A 186 27.56 9.44 23.78
C GLU A 186 27.94 9.54 22.29
N ILE A 187 29.18 9.28 21.89
CA ILE A 187 29.66 9.53 20.51
C ILE A 187 28.83 8.83 19.45
N GLN A 188 28.54 7.53 19.60
CA GLN A 188 27.73 6.80 18.62
C GLN A 188 26.32 7.39 18.45
N TRP A 189 25.75 7.95 19.53
CA TRP A 189 24.45 8.62 19.47
C TRP A 189 24.57 10.02 18.87
N ALA A 190 25.64 10.73 19.21
CA ALA A 190 25.96 12.03 18.64
C ALA A 190 26.16 11.94 17.12
N GLU A 191 26.86 10.93 16.61
CA GLU A 191 27.06 10.71 15.17
C GLU A 191 25.74 10.47 14.42
N LYS A 192 24.85 9.62 14.96
CA LYS A 192 23.52 9.40 14.36
C LYS A 192 22.66 10.67 14.38
N LEU A 193 22.71 11.42 15.48
CA LEU A 193 21.99 12.70 15.59
C LEU A 193 22.58 13.75 14.64
N LEU A 194 23.90 13.78 14.46
CA LEU A 194 24.58 14.66 13.54
C LEU A 194 24.10 14.41 12.11
N ASP A 195 24.09 13.15 11.66
CA ASP A 195 23.65 12.79 10.32
C ASP A 195 22.21 13.23 10.06
N SER A 196 21.32 13.02 11.02
CA SER A 196 19.91 13.43 10.94
C SER A 196 19.75 14.96 10.90
N LEU A 197 20.51 15.70 11.71
CA LEU A 197 20.46 17.16 11.73
C LEU A 197 21.04 17.77 10.45
N ILE A 198 22.16 17.24 9.95
CA ILE A 198 22.73 17.65 8.66
C ILE A 198 21.69 17.46 7.56
N TYR A 199 21.11 16.27 7.44
CA TYR A 199 20.09 16.01 6.44
C TYR A 199 18.90 16.99 6.56
N LYS A 200 18.38 17.21 7.77
CA LYS A 200 17.27 18.16 8.02
C LYS A 200 17.64 19.59 7.64
N GLU A 201 18.84 20.06 7.99
CA GLU A 201 19.31 21.41 7.69
C GLU A 201 19.45 21.66 6.19
N TYR A 202 19.92 20.67 5.43
CA TYR A 202 19.97 20.78 3.96
C TYR A 202 18.57 20.73 3.35
N THR A 203 17.72 19.81 3.81
CA THR A 203 16.43 19.50 3.17
C THR A 203 15.25 20.32 3.69
N THR A 204 15.49 21.39 4.45
CA THR A 204 14.44 22.31 4.90
C THR A 204 14.67 23.71 4.28
N PRO A 205 13.83 24.16 3.31
CA PRO A 205 12.68 23.46 2.75
C PRO A 205 13.06 22.31 1.80
N LEU A 206 12.16 21.34 1.65
CA LEU A 206 12.37 20.18 0.78
C LEU A 206 12.24 20.60 -0.68
N THR A 207 13.38 20.66 -1.39
CA THR A 207 13.44 21.03 -2.80
C THR A 207 14.47 20.18 -3.52
N ILE A 208 14.29 19.97 -4.83
CA ILE A 208 15.25 19.25 -5.69
C ILE A 208 16.65 19.84 -5.53
N LYS A 209 16.78 21.18 -5.58
CA LYS A 209 18.07 21.88 -5.43
C LYS A 209 18.77 21.57 -4.10
N ASN A 210 18.00 21.50 -3.02
CA ASN A 210 18.54 21.22 -1.69
C ASN A 210 18.96 19.75 -1.54
N LEU A 211 18.17 18.81 -2.11
CA LEU A 211 18.52 17.40 -2.18
C LEU A 211 19.80 17.17 -3.01
N GLU A 212 19.92 17.83 -4.16
CA GLU A 212 21.12 17.78 -5.00
C GLU A 212 22.36 18.27 -4.24
N LYS A 213 22.23 19.38 -3.51
CA LYS A 213 23.32 19.90 -2.69
C LYS A 213 23.73 18.91 -1.59
N PHE A 214 22.75 18.31 -0.91
CA PHE A 214 23.01 17.30 0.12
C PHE A 214 23.73 16.07 -0.46
N LEU A 215 23.24 15.51 -1.56
CA LEU A 215 23.85 14.35 -2.22
C LEU A 215 25.28 14.64 -2.72
N ALA A 216 25.55 15.87 -3.18
CA ALA A 216 26.88 16.27 -3.61
C ALA A 216 27.86 16.46 -2.43
N GLU A 217 27.40 17.08 -1.33
CA GLU A 217 28.27 17.47 -0.22
C GLU A 217 28.36 16.42 0.90
N GLN A 218 27.42 15.47 0.98
CA GLN A 218 27.30 14.48 2.07
C GLN A 218 27.17 13.02 1.56
N PRO A 219 28.11 12.50 0.75
CA PRO A 219 27.99 11.16 0.12
C PRO A 219 28.04 9.98 1.10
N SER A 220 28.55 10.18 2.31
CA SER A 220 28.66 9.13 3.34
C SER A 220 27.60 9.22 4.44
N ASN A 221 26.67 10.17 4.36
CA ASN A 221 25.65 10.37 5.39
C ASN A 221 24.60 9.25 5.35
N ALA A 222 24.14 8.80 6.53
CA ALA A 222 23.17 7.71 6.65
C ALA A 222 21.84 7.94 5.90
N PHE A 223 21.47 9.19 5.60
CA PHE A 223 20.25 9.56 4.88
C PHE A 223 20.44 9.71 3.37
N PHE A 224 21.62 9.35 2.81
CA PHE A 224 21.91 9.47 1.38
C PHE A 224 20.85 8.79 0.49
N SER A 225 20.55 7.51 0.75
CA SER A 225 19.55 6.78 -0.04
C SER A 225 18.13 7.33 0.11
N ILE A 226 17.80 7.90 1.28
CA ILE A 226 16.50 8.56 1.50
C ILE A 226 16.40 9.82 0.64
N ALA A 227 17.50 10.59 0.56
CA ALA A 227 17.56 11.76 -0.31
C ALA A 227 17.51 11.39 -1.80
N GLU A 228 18.11 10.27 -2.21
CA GLU A 228 17.98 9.76 -3.59
C GLU A 228 16.54 9.38 -3.93
N GLU A 229 15.83 8.66 -3.05
CA GLU A 229 14.42 8.28 -3.27
C GLU A 229 13.54 9.54 -3.34
N GLN A 230 13.71 10.50 -2.44
CA GLN A 230 12.95 11.76 -2.48
C GLN A 230 13.24 12.57 -3.75
N LEU A 231 14.50 12.61 -4.18
CA LEU A 231 14.89 13.28 -5.42
C LEU A 231 14.19 12.62 -6.61
N TYR A 232 14.18 11.29 -6.65
CA TYR A 232 13.50 10.51 -7.68
C TYR A 232 11.99 10.80 -7.71
N GLU A 233 11.32 10.69 -6.57
CA GLU A 233 9.87 10.91 -6.46
C GLU A 233 9.48 12.35 -6.85
N MET A 234 10.24 13.36 -6.42
CA MET A 234 10.00 14.76 -6.79
C MET A 234 10.29 15.03 -8.27
N ALA A 235 11.39 14.50 -8.81
CA ALA A 235 11.77 14.70 -10.21
C ALA A 235 10.86 13.94 -11.18
N THR A 236 10.23 12.87 -10.73
CA THR A 236 9.35 12.01 -11.54
C THR A 236 7.88 12.13 -11.13
N GLN A 237 7.50 13.19 -10.41
CA GLN A 237 6.16 13.37 -9.84
C GLN A 237 5.02 13.25 -10.85
N SER A 238 5.21 13.67 -12.11
CA SER A 238 4.18 13.56 -13.14
C SER A 238 3.97 12.14 -13.65
N LYS A 239 4.84 11.19 -13.28
CA LYS A 239 4.81 9.77 -13.68
C LYS A 239 4.71 9.57 -15.22
N THR A 240 5.37 10.45 -15.98
CA THR A 240 5.36 10.43 -17.45
C THR A 240 6.71 9.95 -18.02
N GLU A 241 6.68 9.43 -19.25
CA GLU A 241 7.88 9.09 -20.02
C GLU A 241 8.94 10.22 -19.98
N ASN A 242 8.52 11.46 -20.25
CA ASN A 242 9.43 12.61 -20.29
C ASN A 242 10.08 12.90 -18.93
N ALA A 243 9.34 12.73 -17.82
CA ALA A 243 9.88 12.97 -16.48
C ALA A 243 10.92 11.91 -16.12
N TYR A 244 10.63 10.63 -16.35
CA TYR A 244 11.60 9.55 -16.13
C TYR A 244 12.83 9.71 -17.03
N PHE A 245 12.65 10.06 -18.30
CA PHE A 245 13.77 10.23 -19.22
C PHE A 245 14.65 11.42 -18.84
N SER A 246 14.03 12.55 -18.46
CA SER A 246 14.77 13.72 -17.95
C SER A 246 15.56 13.39 -16.69
N PHE A 247 14.98 12.59 -15.78
CA PHE A 247 15.67 12.09 -14.60
C PHE A 247 16.91 11.28 -14.97
N ILE A 248 16.78 10.31 -15.90
CA ILE A 248 17.91 9.48 -16.35
C ILE A 248 19.02 10.34 -16.98
N GLN A 249 18.65 11.32 -17.81
CA GLN A 249 19.62 12.20 -18.45
C GLN A 249 20.38 13.05 -17.44
N LYS A 250 19.70 13.52 -16.38
CA LYS A 250 20.31 14.36 -15.36
C LYS A 250 21.09 13.58 -14.31
N TYR A 251 20.64 12.37 -13.96
CA TYR A 251 21.20 11.55 -12.88
C TYR A 251 21.52 10.11 -13.34
N PRO A 252 22.35 9.90 -14.38
CA PRO A 252 22.56 8.58 -14.98
C PRO A 252 23.07 7.51 -14.00
N ASN A 253 23.82 7.91 -12.97
CA ASN A 253 24.40 7.01 -11.97
C ASN A 253 23.56 6.86 -10.69
N ASN A 254 22.39 7.51 -10.61
CA ASN A 254 21.51 7.38 -9.45
C ASN A 254 20.93 5.96 -9.37
N THR A 255 20.76 5.46 -8.15
CA THR A 255 20.28 4.11 -7.88
C THR A 255 18.88 3.82 -8.46
N HIS A 256 18.05 4.84 -8.66
CA HIS A 256 16.71 4.75 -9.24
C HIS A 256 16.66 4.86 -10.76
N SER A 257 17.78 5.09 -11.46
CA SER A 257 17.80 5.17 -12.94
C SER A 257 17.32 3.87 -13.60
N SER A 258 17.61 2.72 -12.99
CA SER A 258 17.08 1.42 -13.41
C SER A 258 15.55 1.35 -13.32
N ARG A 259 14.96 1.88 -12.24
CA ARG A 259 13.51 1.96 -12.04
C ARG A 259 12.88 2.91 -13.06
N ALA A 260 13.49 4.08 -13.29
CA ALA A 260 13.08 5.03 -14.33
C ALA A 260 13.02 4.39 -15.72
N TRP A 261 14.05 3.63 -16.09
CA TRP A 261 14.10 2.94 -17.37
C TRP A 261 12.97 1.92 -17.54
N ARG A 262 12.72 1.12 -16.51
CA ARG A 262 11.63 0.13 -16.52
C ARG A 262 10.24 0.78 -16.53
N ASN A 263 10.09 1.95 -15.92
CA ASN A 263 8.87 2.75 -16.02
C ASN A 263 8.60 3.25 -17.44
N ILE A 264 9.63 3.79 -18.13
CA ILE A 264 9.50 4.19 -19.53
C ILE A 264 9.12 2.99 -20.40
N TYR A 265 9.79 1.84 -20.20
CA TYR A 265 9.46 0.61 -20.90
C TYR A 265 7.99 0.22 -20.69
N SER A 266 7.56 0.11 -19.43
CA SER A 266 6.19 -0.23 -19.04
C SER A 266 5.13 0.67 -19.69
N ILE A 267 5.37 1.98 -19.75
CA ILE A 267 4.45 2.95 -20.37
C ILE A 267 4.33 2.69 -21.88
N LEU A 268 5.47 2.58 -22.56
CA LEU A 268 5.53 2.47 -24.02
C LEU A 268 5.18 1.08 -24.56
N THR A 269 5.19 0.06 -23.71
CA THR A 269 4.83 -1.32 -24.05
C THR A 269 3.65 -1.81 -23.22
N SER A 270 2.73 -0.90 -22.88
CA SER A 270 1.50 -1.22 -22.13
C SER A 270 0.71 -2.34 -22.81
N ASP A 271 0.54 -2.28 -24.14
CA ASP A 271 -0.12 -3.33 -24.94
C ASP A 271 0.62 -4.69 -24.98
N TYR A 272 1.88 -4.74 -24.55
CA TYR A 272 2.75 -5.92 -24.58
C TYR A 272 2.84 -6.59 -25.97
N ASN A 273 2.90 -5.77 -27.02
CA ASN A 273 3.00 -6.19 -28.41
C ASN A 273 4.47 -6.20 -28.90
N PRO A 274 4.90 -7.22 -29.67
CA PRO A 274 6.22 -7.23 -30.31
C PRO A 274 6.60 -5.95 -31.08
N GLU A 275 5.66 -5.29 -31.77
CA GLU A 275 5.95 -4.05 -32.50
C GLU A 275 6.21 -2.87 -31.55
N SER A 276 5.45 -2.75 -30.47
CA SER A 276 5.65 -1.71 -29.44
C SER A 276 7.01 -1.86 -28.76
N ILE A 277 7.45 -3.09 -28.51
CA ILE A 277 8.80 -3.40 -27.98
C ILE A 277 9.90 -2.98 -28.97
N LYS A 278 9.74 -3.24 -30.28
CA LYS A 278 10.69 -2.78 -31.31
C LYS A 278 10.74 -1.25 -31.40
N LEU A 279 9.59 -0.59 -31.37
CA LEU A 279 9.49 0.88 -31.41
C LEU A 279 10.14 1.51 -30.17
N PHE A 280 9.96 0.92 -28.99
CA PHE A 280 10.64 1.31 -27.77
C PHE A 280 12.17 1.28 -27.95
N LEU A 281 12.73 0.17 -28.42
CA LEU A 281 14.18 0.03 -28.58
C LEU A 281 14.73 1.00 -29.65
N LYS A 282 13.94 1.27 -30.70
CA LYS A 282 14.28 2.28 -31.71
C LYS A 282 14.32 3.69 -31.12
N LYS A 283 13.41 4.01 -30.20
CA LYS A 283 13.34 5.33 -29.52
C LYS A 283 14.44 5.46 -28.45
N TYR A 284 14.76 4.38 -27.76
CA TYR A 284 15.72 4.33 -26.66
C TYR A 284 16.79 3.25 -26.86
N PRO A 285 17.72 3.44 -27.81
CA PRO A 285 18.79 2.47 -28.10
C PRO A 285 19.79 2.29 -26.94
N GLN A 286 19.81 3.22 -25.98
CA GLN A 286 20.64 3.20 -24.78
C GLN A 286 20.02 2.41 -23.60
N TYR A 287 18.86 1.76 -23.80
CA TYR A 287 18.20 1.00 -22.76
C TYR A 287 19.11 -0.11 -22.21
N PRO A 288 19.38 -0.16 -20.90
CA PRO A 288 20.42 -1.03 -20.35
C PRO A 288 20.02 -2.51 -20.23
N PHE A 289 18.72 -2.85 -20.31
CA PHE A 289 18.21 -4.20 -20.05
C PHE A 289 17.87 -4.97 -21.34
N LEU A 290 18.79 -4.99 -22.31
CA LEU A 290 18.57 -5.60 -23.64
C LEU A 290 18.22 -7.09 -23.56
N HIS A 291 18.86 -7.86 -22.68
CA HIS A 291 18.56 -9.29 -22.53
C HIS A 291 17.16 -9.54 -21.96
N GLU A 292 16.72 -8.72 -21.00
CA GLU A 292 15.33 -8.80 -20.48
C GLU A 292 14.33 -8.49 -21.61
N LEU A 293 14.61 -7.45 -22.41
CA LEU A 293 13.78 -7.04 -23.54
C LEU A 293 13.69 -8.11 -24.64
N GLU A 294 14.80 -8.77 -24.99
CA GLU A 294 14.81 -9.85 -25.98
C GLU A 294 13.92 -11.03 -25.56
N LYS A 295 13.96 -11.40 -24.27
CA LYS A 295 13.09 -12.43 -23.70
C LYS A 295 11.63 -12.01 -23.75
N ASP A 296 11.35 -10.77 -23.36
CA ASP A 296 10.01 -10.18 -23.38
C ASP A 296 9.43 -10.19 -24.80
N PHE A 297 10.23 -9.82 -25.80
CA PHE A 297 9.86 -9.83 -27.21
C PHE A 297 9.43 -11.23 -27.72
N GLN A 298 10.07 -12.30 -27.26
CA GLN A 298 9.63 -13.66 -27.63
C GLN A 298 8.35 -14.05 -26.89
N LEU A 299 8.25 -13.75 -25.59
CA LEU A 299 7.07 -14.06 -24.77
C LEU A 299 5.84 -13.24 -25.18
N ALA A 300 6.03 -12.06 -25.76
CA ALA A 300 4.95 -11.24 -26.34
C ALA A 300 4.23 -11.94 -27.49
N LYS A 301 4.87 -12.89 -28.19
CA LYS A 301 4.26 -13.68 -29.28
C LYS A 301 3.53 -14.94 -28.79
N ALA A 302 3.86 -15.41 -27.58
CA ALA A 302 3.33 -16.66 -27.05
C ALA A 302 1.92 -16.48 -26.45
N VAL A 303 1.06 -17.48 -26.60
CA VAL A 303 -0.30 -17.49 -26.02
C VAL A 303 -0.36 -18.53 -24.92
N PHE A 304 -0.71 -18.10 -23.70
CA PHE A 304 -0.76 -18.98 -22.55
C PHE A 304 -2.19 -19.18 -22.04
N TYR A 305 -2.49 -20.42 -21.66
CA TYR A 305 -3.80 -20.85 -21.18
C TYR A 305 -3.71 -21.23 -19.70
N PRO A 306 -4.54 -20.65 -18.82
CA PRO A 306 -4.53 -21.02 -17.41
C PRO A 306 -5.08 -22.44 -17.24
N PHE A 307 -4.38 -23.30 -16.52
CA PHE A 307 -4.85 -24.65 -16.19
C PHE A 307 -4.84 -24.87 -14.68
N MET A 308 -5.65 -25.82 -14.22
CA MET A 308 -5.73 -26.20 -12.82
C MET A 308 -5.43 -27.69 -12.66
N LYS A 309 -4.57 -28.01 -11.70
CA LYS A 309 -4.21 -29.37 -11.32
C LYS A 309 -4.04 -29.43 -9.81
N ASN A 310 -4.71 -30.37 -9.14
CA ASN A 310 -4.68 -30.52 -7.68
C ASN A 310 -4.99 -29.22 -6.91
N ASN A 311 -6.02 -28.47 -7.34
CA ASN A 311 -6.39 -27.16 -6.76
C ASN A 311 -5.32 -26.08 -6.83
N LYS A 312 -4.35 -26.23 -7.74
CA LYS A 312 -3.32 -25.23 -8.02
C LYS A 312 -3.34 -24.82 -9.48
N TRP A 313 -3.04 -23.56 -9.71
CA TRP A 313 -3.10 -22.94 -11.02
C TRP A 313 -1.71 -22.71 -11.61
N GLY A 314 -1.60 -22.94 -12.91
CA GLY A 314 -0.41 -22.72 -13.74
C GLY A 314 -0.78 -22.33 -15.16
N PHE A 315 0.18 -22.31 -16.08
CA PHE A 315 -0.05 -21.99 -17.49
C PHE A 315 0.51 -23.04 -18.45
N LEU A 316 -0.25 -23.29 -19.51
CA LEU A 316 0.13 -24.08 -20.69
C LEU A 316 0.41 -23.15 -21.87
N ASP A 317 1.26 -23.58 -22.80
CA ASP A 317 1.41 -22.95 -24.13
C ASP A 317 0.35 -23.42 -25.14
N GLU A 318 0.42 -22.92 -26.38
CA GLU A 318 -0.45 -23.33 -27.49
C GLU A 318 -0.31 -24.80 -27.93
N HIS A 319 0.70 -25.51 -27.43
CA HIS A 319 0.90 -26.94 -27.64
C HIS A 319 0.47 -27.76 -26.42
N LEU A 320 -0.23 -27.14 -25.46
CA LEU A 320 -0.67 -27.72 -24.19
C LEU A 320 0.48 -28.23 -23.32
N LYS A 321 1.68 -27.68 -23.49
CA LYS A 321 2.83 -27.97 -22.63
C LYS A 321 2.87 -26.98 -21.48
N GLU A 322 3.14 -27.50 -20.29
CA GLU A 322 3.32 -26.70 -19.08
C GLU A 322 4.53 -25.77 -19.21
N VAL A 323 4.27 -24.45 -19.16
CA VAL A 323 5.28 -23.38 -19.16
C VAL A 323 5.42 -22.70 -17.81
N ILE A 324 4.35 -22.72 -17.00
CA ILE A 324 4.36 -22.30 -15.60
C ILE A 324 3.64 -23.37 -14.79
N SER A 325 4.35 -23.95 -13.83
CA SER A 325 3.80 -25.04 -13.03
C SER A 325 2.63 -24.64 -12.15
N ALA A 326 1.74 -25.60 -11.92
CA ALA A 326 0.57 -25.44 -11.06
C ALA A 326 0.97 -25.30 -9.58
N THR A 327 1.27 -24.08 -9.14
CA THR A 327 1.70 -23.77 -7.76
C THR A 327 0.88 -22.69 -7.07
N TYR A 328 0.16 -21.86 -7.83
CA TYR A 328 -0.61 -20.73 -7.30
C TYR A 328 -1.98 -21.17 -6.78
N GLN A 329 -2.49 -20.49 -5.76
CA GLN A 329 -3.85 -20.72 -5.26
C GLN A 329 -4.91 -20.23 -6.25
N PHE A 330 -4.56 -19.22 -7.05
CA PHE A 330 -5.41 -18.60 -8.05
C PHE A 330 -4.52 -17.82 -9.04
N ILE A 331 -4.94 -17.75 -10.30
CA ILE A 331 -4.34 -16.88 -11.33
C ILE A 331 -5.44 -16.25 -12.17
N ASN A 332 -5.23 -15.02 -12.61
CA ASN A 332 -5.93 -14.46 -13.77
C ASN A 332 -5.17 -14.81 -15.06
N PRO A 333 -5.83 -14.75 -16.23
CA PRO A 333 -5.13 -14.76 -17.52
C PRO A 333 -4.09 -13.63 -17.62
N PHE A 334 -3.13 -13.78 -18.54
CA PHE A 334 -2.18 -12.70 -18.83
C PHE A 334 -2.88 -11.53 -19.53
N TYR A 335 -2.75 -10.34 -18.96
CA TYR A 335 -3.11 -9.06 -19.56
C TYR A 335 -1.85 -8.20 -19.61
N GLU A 336 -1.54 -7.60 -20.77
CA GLU A 336 -0.38 -6.71 -20.90
C GLU A 336 0.97 -7.34 -20.47
N GLY A 337 1.08 -8.67 -20.64
CA GLY A 337 2.28 -9.46 -20.32
C GLY A 337 2.42 -9.90 -18.87
N VAL A 338 1.47 -9.51 -18.01
CA VAL A 338 1.48 -9.81 -16.57
C VAL A 338 0.17 -10.46 -16.13
N ALA A 339 0.24 -11.31 -15.11
CA ALA A 339 -0.92 -11.99 -14.54
C ALA A 339 -0.96 -11.77 -13.04
N ALA A 340 -2.14 -11.43 -12.52
CA ALA A 340 -2.38 -11.47 -11.08
C ALA A 340 -2.35 -12.94 -10.63
N ALA A 341 -1.57 -13.22 -9.59
CA ALA A 341 -1.43 -14.55 -9.01
C ALA A 341 -1.60 -14.47 -7.49
N LYS A 342 -2.16 -15.52 -6.88
CA LYS A 342 -2.36 -15.62 -5.43
C LYS A 342 -1.46 -16.67 -4.82
N MET A 343 -0.70 -16.28 -3.82
CA MET A 343 0.16 -17.16 -3.02
C MET A 343 0.15 -16.70 -1.56
N ASN A 344 0.07 -17.64 -0.62
CA ASN A 344 -0.04 -17.35 0.82
C ASN A 344 -1.18 -16.37 1.16
N ASN A 345 -2.33 -16.52 0.47
CA ASN A 345 -3.51 -15.67 0.57
C ASN A 345 -3.32 -14.20 0.17
N LYS A 346 -2.16 -13.82 -0.37
CA LYS A 346 -1.91 -12.49 -0.92
C LYS A 346 -1.77 -12.53 -2.43
N ILE A 347 -2.11 -11.43 -3.08
CA ILE A 347 -2.03 -11.24 -4.53
C ILE A 347 -0.77 -10.43 -4.86
N GLY A 348 -0.08 -10.90 -5.89
CA GLY A 348 1.04 -10.23 -6.55
C GLY A 348 0.90 -10.40 -8.05
N PHE A 349 1.89 -9.94 -8.81
CA PHE A 349 1.88 -10.06 -10.27
C PHE A 349 3.13 -10.76 -10.77
N ILE A 350 2.93 -11.69 -11.71
CA ILE A 350 4.00 -12.43 -12.38
C ILE A 350 4.04 -12.11 -13.86
N ASP A 351 5.23 -12.16 -14.46
CA ASP A 351 5.38 -12.11 -15.91
C ASP A 351 5.20 -13.49 -16.56
N LYS A 352 5.22 -13.54 -17.90
CA LYS A 352 5.16 -14.78 -18.69
C LYS A 352 6.35 -15.71 -18.49
N SER A 353 7.38 -15.31 -17.75
CA SER A 353 8.48 -16.17 -17.36
C SER A 353 8.40 -16.65 -15.90
N ASN A 354 7.27 -16.40 -15.25
CA ASN A 354 7.02 -16.69 -13.85
C ASN A 354 7.89 -15.87 -12.87
N LYS A 355 8.46 -14.74 -13.31
CA LYS A 355 9.15 -13.80 -12.43
C LYS A 355 8.12 -12.97 -11.69
N ILE A 356 8.28 -12.84 -10.38
CA ILE A 356 7.47 -11.94 -9.55
C ILE A 356 7.87 -10.50 -9.89
N ILE A 357 6.98 -9.76 -10.54
CA ILE A 357 7.16 -8.35 -10.89
C ILE A 357 6.65 -7.46 -9.75
N VAL A 358 5.53 -7.86 -9.14
CA VAL A 358 4.95 -7.17 -7.99
C VAL A 358 4.79 -8.19 -6.85
N PRO A 359 5.40 -7.95 -5.67
CA PRO A 359 5.35 -8.91 -4.55
C PRO A 359 3.93 -9.26 -4.10
N PHE A 360 3.75 -10.49 -3.60
CA PHE A 360 2.49 -10.95 -3.01
C PHE A 360 2.22 -10.25 -1.67
N LYS A 361 1.55 -9.10 -1.73
CA LYS A 361 1.23 -8.29 -0.53
C LYS A 361 -0.21 -7.76 -0.49
N TYR A 362 -0.92 -7.78 -1.62
CA TYR A 362 -2.27 -7.23 -1.73
C TYR A 362 -3.32 -8.26 -1.31
N ASP A 363 -4.45 -7.80 -0.79
CA ASP A 363 -5.61 -8.64 -0.53
C ASP A 363 -6.42 -8.85 -1.81
N GLU A 364 -6.50 -7.80 -2.63
CA GLU A 364 -7.25 -7.72 -3.86
C GLU A 364 -6.44 -7.03 -4.96
N ALA A 365 -6.64 -7.44 -6.21
CA ALA A 365 -6.04 -6.78 -7.36
C ALA A 365 -6.85 -7.03 -8.63
N GLU A 366 -7.01 -5.99 -9.44
CA GLU A 366 -7.55 -6.08 -10.79
C GLU A 366 -6.45 -6.39 -11.81
N ASN A 367 -6.86 -6.76 -13.03
CA ASN A 367 -5.92 -6.92 -14.15
C ASN A 367 -5.34 -5.58 -14.57
N PHE A 368 -4.14 -5.61 -15.14
CA PHE A 368 -3.56 -4.43 -15.77
C PHE A 368 -4.36 -4.04 -17.02
N ILE A 369 -4.71 -2.75 -17.11
CA ILE A 369 -5.37 -2.15 -18.24
C ILE A 369 -4.77 -0.77 -18.52
N ASN A 370 -4.29 -0.58 -19.74
CA ASN A 370 -3.52 0.58 -20.19
C ASN A 370 -2.35 0.92 -19.23
N GLY A 371 -1.62 -0.10 -18.77
CA GLY A 371 -0.44 0.02 -17.90
C GLY A 371 -0.70 0.20 -16.41
N LEU A 372 -1.96 0.23 -15.97
CA LEU A 372 -2.36 0.46 -14.57
C LEU A 372 -3.25 -0.67 -14.02
N ALA A 373 -3.10 -0.99 -12.74
CA ALA A 373 -3.96 -1.93 -12.01
C ALA A 373 -4.40 -1.34 -10.68
N VAL A 374 -5.67 -1.56 -10.33
CA VAL A 374 -6.21 -1.26 -8.99
C VAL A 374 -5.79 -2.38 -8.04
N VAL A 375 -5.30 -2.01 -6.86
CA VAL A 375 -4.86 -2.95 -5.82
C VAL A 375 -5.38 -2.53 -4.46
N GLY A 376 -5.70 -3.51 -3.60
CA GLY A 376 -6.32 -3.29 -2.30
C GLY A 376 -5.55 -3.93 -1.14
N ILE A 377 -5.49 -3.24 -0.01
CA ILE A 377 -5.04 -3.77 1.30
C ILE A 377 -6.03 -3.29 2.35
N ASN A 378 -6.55 -4.21 3.17
CA ASN A 378 -7.49 -3.87 4.27
C ASN A 378 -8.65 -2.96 3.81
N GLU A 379 -9.32 -3.31 2.71
CA GLU A 379 -10.46 -2.55 2.14
C GLU A 379 -10.13 -1.13 1.67
N LYS A 380 -8.84 -0.78 1.53
CA LYS A 380 -8.39 0.47 0.93
C LYS A 380 -7.68 0.21 -0.39
N PHE A 381 -8.05 0.97 -1.40
CA PHE A 381 -7.60 0.79 -2.78
C PHE A 381 -6.69 1.92 -3.24
N GLY A 382 -5.74 1.54 -4.09
CA GLY A 382 -4.79 2.41 -4.77
C GLY A 382 -4.52 1.89 -6.18
N ILE A 383 -3.66 2.58 -6.92
CA ILE A 383 -3.31 2.22 -8.31
C ILE A 383 -1.80 2.04 -8.39
N ILE A 384 -1.38 0.95 -9.02
CA ILE A 384 0.01 0.69 -9.35
C ILE A 384 0.21 0.58 -10.86
N ASN A 385 1.45 0.79 -11.30
CA ASN A 385 1.88 0.48 -12.66
C ASN A 385 2.51 -0.92 -12.77
N LYS A 386 2.88 -1.35 -13.98
CA LYS A 386 3.41 -2.72 -14.22
C LYS A 386 4.74 -3.03 -13.55
N VAL A 387 5.47 -2.04 -13.02
CA VAL A 387 6.69 -2.29 -12.23
C VAL A 387 6.43 -2.28 -10.71
N GLY A 388 5.17 -2.14 -10.31
CA GLY A 388 4.75 -2.10 -8.91
C GLY A 388 4.95 -0.75 -8.21
N GLU A 389 5.25 0.31 -8.96
CA GLU A 389 5.25 1.67 -8.41
C GLU A 389 3.82 2.13 -8.15
N GLU A 390 3.61 2.70 -6.98
CA GLU A 390 2.36 3.33 -6.57
C GLU A 390 2.16 4.64 -7.33
N ILE A 391 1.09 4.69 -8.14
CA ILE A 391 0.63 5.89 -8.84
C ILE A 391 -0.40 6.62 -7.98
N VAL A 392 -1.23 5.87 -7.27
CA VAL A 392 -2.25 6.38 -6.33
C VAL A 392 -2.15 5.59 -5.04
N SER A 393 -2.04 6.29 -3.92
CA SER A 393 -1.97 5.68 -2.60
C SER A 393 -3.22 4.90 -2.22
N LEU A 394 -3.02 3.84 -1.44
CA LEU A 394 -4.07 2.94 -0.97
C LEU A 394 -4.89 3.60 0.16
N ILE A 395 -5.64 4.65 -0.17
CA ILE A 395 -6.43 5.43 0.80
C ILE A 395 -7.92 5.48 0.44
N TYR A 396 -8.28 5.18 -0.81
CA TYR A 396 -9.64 5.29 -1.30
C TYR A 396 -10.48 4.07 -0.92
N ASP A 397 -11.77 4.29 -0.69
CA ASP A 397 -12.75 3.22 -0.40
C ASP A 397 -13.11 2.44 -1.67
N GLU A 398 -13.13 3.14 -2.82
CA GLU A 398 -13.39 2.56 -4.13
C GLU A 398 -12.57 3.30 -5.19
N ILE A 399 -12.10 2.57 -6.21
CA ILE A 399 -11.47 3.14 -7.40
C ILE A 399 -12.14 2.51 -8.62
N GLY A 400 -12.59 3.36 -9.54
CA GLY A 400 -13.20 2.91 -10.78
C GLY A 400 -12.20 2.39 -11.82
N THR A 401 -12.71 2.02 -13.00
CA THR A 401 -11.88 1.44 -14.06
C THR A 401 -10.76 2.38 -14.54
N THR A 402 -9.56 1.80 -14.75
CA THR A 402 -8.38 2.49 -15.31
C THR A 402 -8.40 2.61 -16.84
N LYS A 403 -9.46 2.14 -17.51
CA LYS A 403 -9.60 2.21 -18.98
C LYS A 403 -9.66 3.63 -19.51
N ASN A 404 -10.28 4.53 -18.75
CA ASN A 404 -10.61 5.88 -19.18
C ASN A 404 -9.49 6.89 -18.89
N GLN A 405 -9.64 8.10 -19.42
CA GLN A 405 -8.71 9.21 -19.15
C GLN A 405 -8.81 9.69 -17.70
N PHE A 406 -10.02 9.74 -17.16
CA PHE A 406 -10.31 10.06 -15.77
C PHE A 406 -10.82 8.81 -15.06
N ILE A 407 -10.39 8.66 -13.81
CA ILE A 407 -10.69 7.51 -12.97
C ILE A 407 -11.49 8.04 -11.79
N SER A 408 -12.67 7.46 -11.54
CA SER A 408 -13.47 7.81 -10.37
C SER A 408 -12.81 7.26 -9.11
N VAL A 409 -12.86 8.03 -8.03
CA VAL A 409 -12.38 7.61 -6.71
C VAL A 409 -13.40 7.97 -5.65
N GLU A 410 -13.56 7.10 -4.66
CA GLU A 410 -14.41 7.32 -3.51
C GLU A 410 -13.56 7.44 -2.23
N LEU A 411 -13.86 8.45 -1.42
CA LEU A 411 -13.34 8.54 -0.06
C LEU A 411 -14.43 9.12 0.84
N ASP A 412 -14.71 8.41 1.94
CA ASP A 412 -15.69 8.78 2.97
C ASP A 412 -17.11 9.02 2.40
N GLY A 413 -17.57 8.17 1.47
CA GLY A 413 -18.92 8.25 0.89
C GLY A 413 -19.10 9.34 -0.16
N LYS A 414 -18.00 9.94 -0.64
CA LYS A 414 -18.01 10.98 -1.68
C LYS A 414 -17.10 10.61 -2.83
N TYR A 415 -17.59 10.84 -4.04
CA TYR A 415 -16.89 10.54 -5.28
C TYR A 415 -16.29 11.79 -5.92
N GLY A 416 -15.13 11.62 -6.52
CA GLY A 416 -14.44 12.60 -7.36
C GLY A 416 -13.75 11.91 -8.54
N PHE A 417 -12.92 12.67 -9.26
CA PHE A 417 -12.18 12.14 -10.42
C PHE A 417 -10.71 12.52 -10.33
N ILE A 418 -9.83 11.55 -10.54
CA ILE A 418 -8.40 11.73 -10.73
C ILE A 418 -8.02 11.57 -12.20
N ASP A 419 -6.91 12.18 -12.62
CA ASP A 419 -6.27 11.81 -13.88
C ASP A 419 -5.43 10.53 -13.73
N ARG A 420 -4.86 10.04 -14.84
CA ARG A 420 -4.01 8.84 -14.85
C ARG A 420 -2.69 8.98 -14.07
N SER A 421 -2.30 10.19 -13.67
CA SER A 421 -1.14 10.43 -12.79
C SER A 421 -1.52 10.39 -11.31
N GLY A 422 -2.81 10.24 -10.99
CA GLY A 422 -3.33 10.22 -9.62
C GLY A 422 -3.73 11.59 -9.08
N LYS A 423 -3.63 12.65 -9.89
CA LYS A 423 -4.00 14.00 -9.45
C LYS A 423 -5.51 14.16 -9.46
N LEU A 424 -6.07 14.64 -8.34
CA LEU A 424 -7.49 15.01 -8.25
C LEU A 424 -7.80 16.18 -9.19
N VAL A 425 -8.68 15.94 -10.16
CA VAL A 425 -9.13 16.92 -11.17
C VAL A 425 -10.52 17.45 -10.83
N VAL A 426 -11.37 16.60 -10.25
CA VAL A 426 -12.63 17.00 -9.63
C VAL A 426 -12.62 16.53 -8.18
N GLY A 427 -12.90 17.46 -7.26
CA GLY A 427 -12.97 17.17 -5.83
C GLY A 427 -14.03 16.12 -5.48
N LEU A 428 -13.95 15.58 -4.27
CA LEU A 428 -14.90 14.62 -3.72
C LEU A 428 -16.23 15.32 -3.38
N GLU A 429 -17.09 15.52 -4.36
CA GLU A 429 -18.32 16.30 -4.22
C GLU A 429 -19.61 15.57 -4.62
N TYR A 430 -19.48 14.42 -5.28
CA TYR A 430 -20.62 13.62 -5.75
C TYR A 430 -21.01 12.57 -4.73
N GLU A 431 -22.30 12.24 -4.69
CA GLU A 431 -22.86 11.12 -3.89
C GLU A 431 -22.71 9.78 -4.63
N SER A 432 -22.61 9.81 -5.95
CA SER A 432 -22.39 8.64 -6.80
C SER A 432 -21.93 9.12 -8.18
N VAL A 433 -21.08 8.33 -8.83
CA VAL A 433 -20.65 8.54 -10.22
C VAL A 433 -20.71 7.23 -10.99
N GLY A 434 -21.07 7.31 -12.26
CA GLY A 434 -20.93 6.21 -13.22
C GLY A 434 -19.59 6.28 -13.96
N TYR A 435 -19.26 5.19 -14.65
CA TYR A 435 -18.10 5.18 -15.55
C TYR A 435 -18.36 6.01 -16.81
N PHE A 436 -17.28 6.50 -17.43
CA PHE A 436 -17.39 7.08 -18.76
C PHE A 436 -17.76 6.00 -19.78
N ASN A 437 -18.88 6.20 -20.47
CA ASN A 437 -19.33 5.41 -21.60
C ASN A 437 -19.69 6.34 -22.76
N ASN A 438 -19.20 6.06 -23.97
CA ASN A 438 -19.36 6.93 -25.15
C ASN A 438 -19.05 8.42 -24.88
N GLY A 439 -18.10 8.69 -23.98
CA GLY A 439 -17.67 10.04 -23.62
C GLY A 439 -18.53 10.77 -22.58
N LEU A 440 -19.49 10.09 -21.94
CA LEU A 440 -20.34 10.66 -20.90
C LEU A 440 -20.27 9.86 -19.61
N ALA A 441 -20.37 10.53 -18.47
CA ALA A 441 -20.54 9.89 -17.16
C ALA A 441 -21.74 10.49 -16.41
N TYR A 442 -22.48 9.62 -15.72
CA TYR A 442 -23.57 10.05 -14.84
C TYR A 442 -23.00 10.47 -13.48
N VAL A 443 -23.52 11.56 -12.93
CA VAL A 443 -23.12 12.06 -11.61
C VAL A 443 -24.36 12.39 -10.79
N LYS A 444 -24.31 12.11 -9.49
CA LYS A 444 -25.39 12.42 -8.55
C LYS A 444 -24.91 13.40 -7.50
N LYS A 445 -25.67 14.47 -7.30
CA LYS A 445 -25.42 15.47 -6.25
C LYS A 445 -26.74 16.07 -5.77
N GLY A 446 -26.95 16.08 -4.46
CA GLY A 446 -28.20 16.62 -3.89
C GLY A 446 -29.43 15.83 -4.34
N ASN A 447 -29.31 14.49 -4.39
CA ASN A 447 -30.34 13.56 -4.88
C ASN A 447 -30.73 13.65 -6.35
N LEU A 448 -30.14 14.55 -7.14
CA LEU A 448 -30.43 14.69 -8.57
C LEU A 448 -29.25 14.22 -9.42
N TYR A 449 -29.59 13.56 -10.52
CA TYR A 449 -28.66 13.07 -11.53
C TYR A 449 -28.41 14.13 -12.59
N GLY A 450 -27.16 14.20 -13.02
CA GLY A 450 -26.67 14.96 -14.17
C GLY A 450 -25.74 14.12 -15.04
N ILE A 451 -25.27 14.74 -16.12
CA ILE A 451 -24.34 14.14 -17.08
C ILE A 451 -23.14 15.09 -17.21
N ILE A 452 -21.94 14.54 -17.13
CA ILE A 452 -20.70 15.24 -17.50
C ILE A 452 -20.05 14.60 -18.73
N ASP A 453 -19.32 15.39 -19.50
CA ASP A 453 -18.53 14.92 -20.65
C ASP A 453 -17.09 14.54 -20.26
N THR A 454 -16.29 14.07 -21.22
CA THR A 454 -14.87 13.75 -21.03
C THR A 454 -13.99 14.97 -20.74
N ASN A 455 -14.50 16.19 -20.80
CA ASN A 455 -13.80 17.37 -20.32
C ASN A 455 -14.20 17.72 -18.87
N LEU A 456 -15.01 16.88 -18.23
CA LEU A 456 -15.59 17.05 -16.90
C LEU A 456 -16.57 18.24 -16.82
N TYR A 457 -17.12 18.67 -17.96
CA TYR A 457 -18.15 19.71 -18.01
C TYR A 457 -19.55 19.12 -18.00
N TYR A 458 -20.48 19.81 -17.33
CA TYR A 458 -21.89 19.40 -17.34
C TYR A 458 -22.47 19.53 -18.75
N VAL A 459 -23.02 18.43 -19.24
CA VAL A 459 -23.97 18.41 -20.36
C VAL A 459 -25.39 18.64 -19.83
N VAL A 460 -25.73 17.99 -18.72
CA VAL A 460 -26.99 18.19 -17.98
C VAL A 460 -26.65 18.35 -16.50
N LYS A 461 -27.12 19.44 -15.89
CA LYS A 461 -26.77 19.77 -14.51
C LYS A 461 -27.89 19.38 -13.54
N HIS A 462 -27.75 18.23 -12.88
CA HIS A 462 -28.55 17.77 -11.73
C HIS A 462 -30.06 18.03 -11.87
N GLU A 463 -30.67 17.46 -12.89
CA GLU A 463 -32.06 17.76 -13.25
C GLU A 463 -33.04 16.63 -12.95
N PHE A 464 -32.56 15.37 -12.94
CA PHE A 464 -33.42 14.20 -12.98
C PHE A 464 -33.34 13.38 -11.69
N ASP A 465 -34.45 12.81 -11.25
CA ASP A 465 -34.49 11.95 -10.06
C ASP A 465 -33.86 10.57 -10.32
N TRP A 466 -33.81 10.16 -11.60
CA TRP A 466 -33.20 8.91 -12.05
C TRP A 466 -32.86 8.98 -13.56
N MET A 467 -31.80 8.28 -13.97
CA MET A 467 -31.34 8.20 -15.35
C MET A 467 -30.74 6.82 -15.66
N ASP A 468 -30.81 6.41 -16.91
CA ASP A 468 -30.23 5.16 -17.41
C ASP A 468 -29.93 5.23 -18.92
N ASN A 469 -28.94 4.47 -19.36
CA ASN A 469 -28.52 4.42 -20.75
C ASN A 469 -29.43 3.46 -21.53
N LEU A 470 -30.29 4.00 -22.41
CA LEU A 470 -31.27 3.21 -23.17
C LEU A 470 -30.65 2.61 -24.45
N ASP A 471 -29.79 3.38 -25.13
CA ASP A 471 -29.00 2.99 -26.29
C ASP A 471 -27.89 4.02 -26.50
N ASN A 472 -26.93 3.78 -27.41
CA ASN A 472 -25.77 4.65 -27.65
C ASN A 472 -26.12 6.14 -27.82
N ASP A 473 -27.28 6.45 -28.39
CA ASP A 473 -27.75 7.80 -28.68
C ASP A 473 -28.93 8.26 -27.80
N PHE A 474 -29.37 7.47 -26.82
CA PHE A 474 -30.59 7.74 -26.05
C PHE A 474 -30.43 7.41 -24.57
N ILE A 475 -30.82 8.37 -23.73
CA ILE A 475 -30.76 8.27 -22.27
C ILE A 475 -32.18 8.39 -21.75
N ARG A 476 -32.65 7.36 -21.06
CA ARG A 476 -33.95 7.36 -20.40
C ARG A 476 -33.82 8.15 -19.09
N VAL A 477 -34.74 9.08 -18.87
CA VAL A 477 -34.73 9.97 -17.70
C VAL A 477 -36.06 9.92 -16.98
N ARG A 478 -36.03 10.14 -15.66
CA ARG A 478 -37.22 10.26 -14.83
C ARG A 478 -37.22 11.57 -14.08
N LYS A 479 -38.38 12.24 -14.08
CA LYS A 479 -38.64 13.46 -13.32
C LYS A 479 -40.08 13.40 -12.80
N ASN A 480 -40.29 13.55 -11.49
CA ASN A 480 -41.61 13.49 -10.87
C ASN A 480 -42.41 12.22 -11.27
N ASP A 481 -41.78 11.05 -11.14
CA ASP A 481 -42.36 9.72 -11.46
C ASP A 481 -42.75 9.46 -12.92
N LEU A 482 -42.49 10.40 -13.83
CA LEU A 482 -42.69 10.23 -15.27
C LEU A 482 -41.37 10.06 -15.99
N TYR A 483 -41.40 9.27 -17.07
CA TYR A 483 -40.26 8.90 -17.90
C TYR A 483 -40.29 9.65 -19.23
N GLY A 484 -39.11 10.01 -19.70
CA GLY A 484 -38.86 10.54 -21.05
C GLY A 484 -37.51 10.06 -21.56
N VAL A 485 -37.11 10.57 -22.72
CA VAL A 485 -35.83 10.23 -23.36
C VAL A 485 -35.15 11.51 -23.81
N ILE A 486 -33.86 11.64 -23.49
CA ILE A 486 -32.98 12.68 -24.01
C ILE A 486 -31.88 12.06 -24.86
N ASN A 487 -31.24 12.85 -25.71
CA ASN A 487 -30.01 12.43 -26.38
C ASN A 487 -28.76 12.77 -25.52
N PRO A 488 -27.56 12.30 -25.90
CA PRO A 488 -26.29 12.63 -25.27
C PRO A 488 -25.96 14.12 -25.11
N LYS A 489 -26.68 15.03 -25.79
CA LYS A 489 -26.54 16.49 -25.66
C LYS A 489 -27.56 17.12 -24.71
N GLY A 490 -28.36 16.31 -24.01
CA GLY A 490 -29.41 16.78 -23.11
C GLY A 490 -30.70 17.22 -23.81
N LYS A 491 -30.82 17.06 -25.14
CA LYS A 491 -32.05 17.44 -25.86
C LYS A 491 -33.13 16.38 -25.64
N ILE A 492 -34.32 16.81 -25.24
CA ILE A 492 -35.52 15.96 -25.15
C ILE A 492 -35.88 15.41 -26.53
N ILE A 493 -35.89 14.09 -26.64
CA ILE A 493 -36.33 13.30 -27.81
C ILE A 493 -37.77 12.83 -27.59
N LEU A 494 -38.04 12.33 -26.38
CA LEU A 494 -39.38 11.94 -25.95
C LEU A 494 -39.74 12.70 -24.68
N PRO A 495 -40.90 13.40 -24.63
CA PRO A 495 -41.29 14.19 -23.47
C PRO A 495 -41.43 13.32 -22.22
N ILE A 496 -41.25 13.94 -21.05
CA ILE A 496 -41.29 13.26 -19.75
C ILE A 496 -42.76 13.11 -19.30
N ASP A 497 -43.52 12.33 -20.07
CA ASP A 497 -44.98 12.21 -19.97
C ASP A 497 -45.44 10.74 -19.82
N TYR A 498 -44.51 9.78 -19.72
CA TYR A 498 -44.81 8.35 -19.77
C TYR A 498 -44.69 7.71 -18.40
N GLN A 499 -45.59 6.78 -18.09
CA GLN A 499 -45.53 6.02 -16.83
C GLN A 499 -44.39 5.00 -16.84
N GLN A 500 -44.06 4.45 -18.02
CA GLN A 500 -42.97 3.49 -18.23
C GLN A 500 -42.42 3.61 -19.66
N ILE A 501 -41.11 3.34 -19.82
CA ILE A 501 -40.41 3.19 -21.10
C ILE A 501 -39.46 2.00 -20.96
N THR A 502 -39.55 0.97 -21.80
CA THR A 502 -38.65 -0.21 -21.76
C THR A 502 -37.34 0.02 -22.52
N GLU A 503 -36.44 -0.97 -22.49
CA GLU A 503 -35.29 -1.03 -23.40
C GLU A 503 -35.71 -1.05 -24.88
N LEU A 504 -34.78 -0.67 -25.75
CA LEU A 504 -34.91 -0.80 -27.20
C LEU A 504 -34.60 -2.25 -27.63
N GLU A 505 -35.63 -2.96 -28.08
CA GLU A 505 -35.53 -4.30 -28.64
C GLU A 505 -35.93 -4.26 -30.12
N ASN A 506 -35.04 -4.70 -31.01
CA ASN A 506 -35.22 -4.57 -32.46
C ASN A 506 -35.56 -3.13 -32.92
N GLY A 507 -35.00 -2.13 -32.24
CA GLY A 507 -35.19 -0.71 -32.54
C GLY A 507 -36.52 -0.12 -32.05
N LEU A 508 -37.28 -0.84 -31.23
CA LEU A 508 -38.55 -0.39 -30.65
C LEU A 508 -38.56 -0.56 -29.12
N ALA A 509 -39.11 0.43 -28.42
CA ALA A 509 -39.34 0.39 -26.98
C ALA A 509 -40.83 0.51 -26.68
N ILE A 510 -41.31 -0.18 -25.64
CA ILE A 510 -42.67 -0.05 -25.14
C ILE A 510 -42.78 1.25 -24.36
N VAL A 511 -43.83 2.03 -24.64
CA VAL A 511 -44.19 3.22 -23.87
C VAL A 511 -45.58 3.05 -23.27
N VAL A 512 -45.75 3.41 -21.99
CA VAL A 512 -47.02 3.29 -21.27
C VAL A 512 -47.56 4.67 -20.92
N LYS A 513 -48.83 4.89 -21.26
CA LYS A 513 -49.58 6.10 -20.91
C LYS A 513 -51.06 5.77 -20.74
N ASP A 514 -51.68 6.27 -19.68
CA ASP A 514 -53.11 6.09 -19.39
C ASP A 514 -53.56 4.61 -19.36
N ASN A 515 -52.75 3.72 -18.78
CA ASN A 515 -52.96 2.25 -18.76
C ASN A 515 -53.06 1.59 -20.15
N LEU A 516 -52.52 2.26 -21.17
CA LEU A 516 -52.36 1.73 -22.52
C LEU A 516 -50.87 1.71 -22.86
N TYR A 517 -50.48 0.79 -23.73
CA TYR A 517 -49.12 0.73 -24.25
C TYR A 517 -49.09 0.79 -25.78
N GLY A 518 -47.96 1.26 -26.29
CA GLY A 518 -47.60 1.31 -27.69
C GLY A 518 -46.10 1.16 -27.84
N TYR A 519 -45.59 1.38 -29.06
CA TYR A 519 -44.16 1.24 -29.34
C TYR A 519 -43.62 2.49 -30.02
N VAL A 520 -42.47 2.94 -29.51
CA VAL A 520 -41.70 4.08 -30.03
C VAL A 520 -40.39 3.57 -30.60
N ASN A 521 -39.90 4.18 -31.68
CA ASN A 521 -38.54 3.92 -32.15
C ASN A 521 -37.51 4.82 -31.45
N ALA A 522 -36.24 4.58 -31.75
CA ALA A 522 -35.13 5.35 -31.20
C ALA A 522 -35.25 6.87 -31.49
N THR A 523 -35.82 7.28 -32.64
CA THR A 523 -35.99 8.71 -32.97
C THR A 523 -37.16 9.41 -32.24
N GLY A 524 -37.89 8.70 -31.37
CA GLY A 524 -39.08 9.20 -30.69
C GLY A 524 -40.38 9.11 -31.50
N GLU A 525 -40.37 8.43 -32.65
CA GLU A 525 -41.56 8.23 -33.48
C GLU A 525 -42.40 7.05 -32.95
N ILE A 526 -43.67 7.30 -32.65
CA ILE A 526 -44.62 6.25 -32.24
C ILE A 526 -44.97 5.38 -33.46
N LYS A 527 -44.35 4.20 -33.57
CA LYS A 527 -44.60 3.24 -34.65
C LYS A 527 -45.89 2.47 -34.47
N ILE A 528 -46.20 2.10 -33.23
CA ILE A 528 -47.44 1.42 -32.89
C ILE A 528 -48.18 2.30 -31.87
N PRO A 529 -49.37 2.81 -32.21
CA PRO A 529 -50.12 3.71 -31.34
C PRO A 529 -50.39 3.13 -29.96
N ILE A 530 -50.42 4.01 -28.95
CA ILE A 530 -50.69 3.65 -27.55
C ILE A 530 -52.17 3.31 -27.38
N LYS A 531 -52.55 2.09 -27.77
CA LYS A 531 -53.93 1.60 -27.81
C LYS A 531 -54.09 0.19 -27.28
N LEU A 532 -52.99 -0.52 -27.00
CA LEU A 532 -53.03 -1.87 -26.48
C LEU A 532 -53.20 -1.81 -24.96
N PRO A 533 -54.00 -2.70 -24.35
CA PRO A 533 -54.25 -2.67 -22.92
C PRO A 533 -53.00 -3.02 -22.13
N TYR A 534 -52.61 -2.17 -21.17
CA TYR A 534 -51.51 -2.47 -20.26
C TYR A 534 -51.98 -3.38 -19.12
N THR A 535 -51.40 -4.57 -19.02
CA THR A 535 -51.64 -5.53 -17.94
C THR A 535 -50.31 -5.92 -17.29
N GLU A 536 -50.41 -6.58 -16.13
CA GLU A 536 -49.22 -7.06 -15.42
C GLU A 536 -48.35 -7.95 -16.31
N GLY A 537 -47.04 -7.68 -16.34
CA GLY A 537 -46.05 -8.42 -17.11
C GLY A 537 -45.85 -7.98 -18.57
N VAL A 538 -46.68 -7.07 -19.13
CA VAL A 538 -46.56 -6.62 -20.54
C VAL A 538 -45.14 -6.21 -20.90
N LEU A 539 -44.46 -5.47 -20.02
CA LEU A 539 -43.10 -4.97 -20.26
C LEU A 539 -42.07 -6.08 -20.48
N ASN A 540 -42.36 -7.31 -20.05
CA ASN A 540 -41.46 -8.45 -20.18
C ASN A 540 -41.81 -9.32 -21.40
N TRP A 541 -43.10 -9.63 -21.61
CA TRP A 541 -43.51 -10.59 -22.64
C TRP A 541 -43.89 -9.95 -23.99
N ALA A 542 -44.16 -8.64 -24.04
CA ALA A 542 -44.55 -7.94 -25.27
C ALA A 542 -43.36 -7.31 -26.03
N LEU A 543 -42.13 -7.69 -25.69
CA LEU A 543 -40.93 -7.22 -26.39
C LEU A 543 -40.80 -7.90 -27.76
N PHE A 544 -40.12 -7.23 -28.70
CA PHE A 544 -39.82 -7.78 -30.01
C PHE A 544 -38.69 -8.80 -29.93
N ASN A 545 -38.91 -10.00 -30.48
CA ASN A 545 -37.85 -11.00 -30.62
C ASN A 545 -36.96 -10.72 -31.86
N ASN A 546 -35.82 -11.41 -31.96
CA ASN A 546 -34.85 -11.27 -33.07
C ASN A 546 -35.44 -11.53 -34.48
N GLU A 547 -36.63 -12.12 -34.58
CA GLU A 547 -37.33 -12.36 -35.83
C GLU A 547 -38.30 -11.21 -36.19
N GLY A 548 -38.37 -10.17 -35.37
CA GLY A 548 -39.19 -8.97 -35.59
C GLY A 548 -40.65 -9.10 -35.16
N TYR A 549 -40.97 -10.01 -34.24
CA TYR A 549 -42.33 -10.20 -33.73
C TYR A 549 -42.45 -9.91 -32.24
N ALA A 550 -43.56 -9.27 -31.85
CA ALA A 550 -43.93 -9.05 -30.45
C ALA A 550 -45.26 -9.74 -30.13
N ARG A 551 -45.39 -10.23 -28.89
CA ARG A 551 -46.66 -10.78 -28.40
C ARG A 551 -47.64 -9.65 -28.08
N PHE A 552 -48.92 -9.91 -28.31
CA PHE A 552 -50.01 -9.06 -27.85
C PHE A 552 -51.17 -9.91 -27.35
N THR A 553 -52.04 -9.33 -26.51
CA THR A 553 -53.18 -10.03 -25.92
C THR A 553 -54.52 -9.41 -26.34
N ILE A 554 -55.51 -10.27 -26.59
CA ILE A 554 -56.93 -9.93 -26.67
C ILE A 554 -57.68 -11.04 -25.93
N ASP A 555 -58.53 -10.68 -24.96
CA ASP A 555 -59.35 -11.64 -24.17
C ASP A 555 -58.54 -12.83 -23.60
N ASN A 556 -57.36 -12.55 -23.02
CA ASN A 556 -56.41 -13.54 -22.48
C ASN A 556 -55.89 -14.56 -23.52
N LYS A 557 -56.01 -14.27 -24.81
CA LYS A 557 -55.36 -15.03 -25.89
C LYS A 557 -54.18 -14.26 -26.44
N ILE A 558 -53.10 -14.98 -26.72
CA ILE A 558 -51.85 -14.40 -27.22
C ILE A 558 -51.79 -14.57 -28.74
N GLY A 559 -51.38 -13.49 -29.42
CA GLY A 559 -51.03 -13.45 -30.83
C GLY A 559 -49.67 -12.77 -31.04
N LEU A 560 -49.30 -12.58 -32.30
CA LEU A 560 -48.08 -11.87 -32.69
C LEU A 560 -48.39 -10.69 -33.60
N ILE A 561 -47.74 -9.55 -33.35
CA ILE A 561 -47.65 -8.42 -34.27
C ILE A 561 -46.23 -8.30 -34.83
N ASP A 562 -46.11 -7.78 -36.04
CA ASP A 562 -44.82 -7.35 -36.59
C ASP A 562 -44.46 -5.93 -36.12
N SER A 563 -43.28 -5.45 -36.51
CA SER A 563 -42.74 -4.13 -36.15
C SER A 563 -43.55 -2.93 -36.68
N THR A 564 -44.51 -3.17 -37.58
CA THR A 564 -45.47 -2.15 -38.07
C THR A 564 -46.77 -2.16 -37.27
N GLY A 565 -46.95 -3.11 -36.34
CA GLY A 565 -48.19 -3.33 -35.60
C GLY A 565 -49.21 -4.17 -36.36
N LYS A 566 -48.87 -4.71 -37.52
CA LYS A 566 -49.75 -5.62 -38.26
C LYS A 566 -49.80 -6.96 -37.55
N LYS A 567 -51.01 -7.48 -37.33
CA LYS A 567 -51.23 -8.80 -36.73
C LYS A 567 -50.71 -9.89 -37.66
N PHE A 568 -49.60 -10.52 -37.28
CA PHE A 568 -48.98 -11.64 -37.97
C PHE A 568 -49.63 -12.97 -37.57
N LEU A 569 -49.85 -13.17 -36.28
CA LEU A 569 -50.58 -14.32 -35.73
C LEU A 569 -51.77 -13.80 -34.92
N PRO A 570 -53.02 -14.21 -35.22
CA PRO A 570 -54.17 -13.78 -34.45
C PRO A 570 -54.10 -14.28 -33.00
N ALA A 571 -54.69 -13.51 -32.08
CA ALA A 571 -54.75 -13.84 -30.67
C ALA A 571 -55.71 -15.01 -30.40
N LEU A 572 -55.20 -16.24 -30.54
CA LEU A 572 -55.99 -17.48 -30.43
C LEU A 572 -55.45 -18.46 -29.38
N PHE A 573 -54.22 -18.28 -28.92
CA PHE A 573 -53.47 -19.30 -28.17
C PHE A 573 -53.37 -18.98 -26.68
N GLU A 574 -53.14 -20.01 -25.86
CA GLU A 574 -52.82 -19.83 -24.44
C GLU A 574 -51.47 -19.12 -24.28
N ASP A 575 -50.50 -19.48 -25.12
CA ASP A 575 -49.20 -18.82 -25.22
C ASP A 575 -48.61 -19.03 -26.62
N VAL A 576 -47.67 -18.17 -27.03
CA VAL A 576 -46.98 -18.22 -28.32
C VAL A 576 -45.48 -18.06 -28.09
N GLY A 577 -44.72 -19.11 -28.33
CA GLY A 577 -43.30 -19.22 -28.04
C GLY A 577 -42.40 -18.69 -29.16
N VAL A 578 -41.29 -19.39 -29.37
CA VAL A 578 -40.31 -19.08 -30.41
C VAL A 578 -40.90 -19.19 -31.81
N VAL A 579 -40.47 -18.28 -32.69
CA VAL A 579 -40.77 -18.30 -34.12
C VAL A 579 -39.56 -18.86 -34.85
N SER A 580 -39.76 -19.92 -35.63
CA SER A 580 -38.76 -20.50 -36.53
C SER A 580 -39.16 -20.21 -37.98
N LYS A 581 -38.27 -20.46 -38.95
CA LYS A 581 -38.47 -20.15 -40.39
C LYS A 581 -39.79 -20.65 -41.01
N LYS A 582 -40.38 -21.74 -40.49
CA LYS A 582 -41.63 -22.33 -40.99
C LYS A 582 -42.68 -22.63 -39.91
N LEU A 583 -42.31 -22.54 -38.64
CA LEU A 583 -43.09 -23.04 -37.53
C LEU A 583 -43.08 -22.03 -36.37
N ILE A 584 -44.21 -21.89 -35.70
CA ILE A 584 -44.38 -21.06 -34.51
C ILE A 584 -44.77 -21.97 -33.36
N ALA A 585 -44.01 -21.92 -32.25
CA ALA A 585 -44.38 -22.64 -31.04
C ALA A 585 -45.65 -22.04 -30.45
N ILE A 586 -46.63 -22.87 -30.15
CA ILE A 586 -47.92 -22.46 -29.59
C ILE A 586 -48.32 -23.39 -28.44
N LYS A 587 -49.00 -22.82 -27.44
CA LYS A 587 -49.40 -23.55 -26.24
C LYS A 587 -50.91 -23.69 -26.15
N ARG A 588 -51.35 -24.86 -25.69
CA ARG A 588 -52.74 -25.14 -25.34
C ARG A 588 -52.82 -26.22 -24.27
N ASN A 589 -53.65 -26.00 -23.26
CA ASN A 589 -53.84 -26.88 -22.11
C ASN A 589 -52.50 -27.23 -21.42
N GLY A 590 -51.63 -26.24 -21.24
CA GLY A 590 -50.34 -26.43 -20.58
C GLY A 590 -49.24 -27.07 -21.44
N LYS A 591 -49.53 -27.53 -22.67
CA LYS A 591 -48.56 -28.23 -23.54
C LYS A 591 -48.23 -27.44 -24.80
N TRP A 592 -46.99 -27.54 -25.24
CA TRP A 592 -46.46 -26.92 -26.45
C TRP A 592 -46.62 -27.83 -27.67
N GLY A 593 -46.95 -27.20 -28.80
CA GLY A 593 -46.93 -27.75 -30.15
C GLY A 593 -46.45 -26.68 -31.13
N PHE A 594 -46.60 -26.91 -32.44
CA PHE A 594 -46.20 -25.94 -33.46
C PHE A 594 -47.25 -25.77 -34.55
N CYS A 595 -47.49 -24.53 -35.01
CA CYS A 595 -48.30 -24.23 -36.18
C CYS A 595 -47.47 -23.60 -37.31
N ASP A 596 -48.02 -23.60 -38.53
CA ASP A 596 -47.51 -22.74 -39.60
C ASP A 596 -47.96 -21.27 -39.44
N TYR A 597 -47.52 -20.41 -40.35
CA TYR A 597 -47.83 -18.97 -40.33
C TYR A 597 -49.30 -18.66 -40.66
N ASN A 598 -50.08 -19.65 -41.11
CA ASN A 598 -51.53 -19.53 -41.28
C ASN A 598 -52.28 -20.03 -40.05
N ALA A 599 -51.60 -20.16 -38.90
CA ALA A 599 -52.13 -20.70 -37.65
C ALA A 599 -52.63 -22.15 -37.73
N LYS A 600 -52.23 -22.93 -38.74
CA LYS A 600 -52.60 -24.35 -38.86
C LYS A 600 -51.61 -25.22 -38.09
N LEU A 601 -52.12 -26.00 -37.14
CA LEU A 601 -51.31 -26.94 -36.34
C LEU A 601 -50.56 -27.93 -37.25
N LYS A 602 -49.25 -28.07 -37.01
CA LYS A 602 -48.34 -29.00 -37.70
C LYS A 602 -47.80 -30.05 -36.75
N ILE A 603 -47.42 -29.65 -35.55
CA ILE A 603 -46.92 -30.54 -34.51
C ILE A 603 -47.89 -30.49 -33.32
N PRO A 604 -48.45 -31.63 -32.88
CA PRO A 604 -49.41 -31.68 -31.77
C PRO A 604 -48.86 -31.14 -30.43
N TYR A 605 -49.77 -30.77 -29.53
CA TYR A 605 -49.46 -30.24 -28.19
C TYR A 605 -48.99 -31.34 -27.21
N ASN A 606 -47.76 -31.81 -27.40
CA ASN A 606 -47.23 -32.97 -26.65
C ASN A 606 -46.10 -32.61 -25.67
N PHE A 607 -45.54 -31.41 -25.71
CA PHE A 607 -44.29 -31.09 -25.02
C PHE A 607 -44.48 -30.18 -23.82
N SER A 608 -43.66 -30.37 -22.78
CA SER A 608 -43.62 -29.50 -21.60
C SER A 608 -42.87 -28.19 -21.88
N SER A 609 -41.86 -28.23 -22.76
CA SER A 609 -41.10 -27.08 -23.26
C SER A 609 -40.56 -27.37 -24.65
N VAL A 610 -40.34 -26.32 -25.45
CA VAL A 610 -39.77 -26.41 -26.80
C VAL A 610 -38.83 -25.23 -27.07
N SER A 611 -37.84 -25.45 -27.92
CA SER A 611 -36.91 -24.44 -28.44
C SER A 611 -37.17 -24.19 -29.93
N PHE A 612 -36.33 -23.36 -30.55
CA PHE A 612 -36.41 -23.06 -31.97
C PHE A 612 -35.86 -24.23 -32.81
N PHE A 613 -36.31 -24.32 -34.05
CA PHE A 613 -35.75 -25.26 -35.00
C PHE A 613 -34.43 -24.75 -35.58
N LYS A 614 -33.35 -25.52 -35.38
CA LYS A 614 -32.05 -25.35 -36.03
C LYS A 614 -31.78 -26.58 -36.89
N ASN A 615 -31.51 -26.38 -38.19
CA ASN A 615 -31.25 -27.46 -39.15
C ASN A 615 -32.32 -28.59 -39.16
N GLY A 616 -33.60 -28.23 -38.99
CA GLY A 616 -34.71 -29.19 -38.98
C GLY A 616 -34.91 -29.95 -37.65
N LEU A 617 -34.13 -29.61 -36.61
CA LEU A 617 -34.22 -30.19 -35.28
C LEU A 617 -34.56 -29.13 -34.23
N SER A 618 -35.37 -29.48 -33.24
CA SER A 618 -35.69 -28.63 -32.10
C SER A 618 -35.46 -29.37 -30.80
N ILE A 619 -34.96 -28.66 -29.79
CA ILE A 619 -34.92 -29.17 -28.42
C ILE A 619 -36.35 -29.14 -27.88
N ALA A 620 -36.81 -30.25 -27.30
CA ALA A 620 -38.13 -30.34 -26.70
C ALA A 620 -38.09 -31.21 -25.46
N SER A 621 -38.97 -30.94 -24.50
CA SER A 621 -39.06 -31.71 -23.27
C SER A 621 -40.37 -32.46 -23.12
N SER A 622 -40.26 -33.64 -22.50
CA SER A 622 -41.38 -34.46 -22.06
C SER A 622 -41.07 -34.94 -20.64
N ASN A 623 -42.05 -34.84 -19.72
CA ASN A 623 -41.85 -35.14 -18.29
C ASN A 623 -40.62 -34.44 -17.70
N TYR A 624 -40.39 -33.17 -18.08
CA TYR A 624 -39.27 -32.35 -17.62
C TYR A 624 -37.87 -32.86 -18.00
N LYS A 625 -37.75 -33.81 -18.93
CA LYS A 625 -36.48 -34.23 -19.53
C LYS A 625 -36.40 -33.75 -20.98
N TYR A 626 -35.22 -33.35 -21.42
CA TYR A 626 -34.96 -32.74 -22.71
C TYR A 626 -34.39 -33.76 -23.71
N GLY A 627 -34.84 -33.64 -24.96
CA GLY A 627 -34.38 -34.41 -26.12
C GLY A 627 -34.49 -33.56 -27.39
N LEU A 628 -34.33 -34.19 -28.56
CA LEU A 628 -34.46 -33.53 -29.86
C LEU A 628 -35.63 -34.11 -30.64
N ILE A 629 -36.43 -33.24 -31.24
CA ILE A 629 -37.50 -33.59 -32.17
C ILE A 629 -37.20 -33.10 -33.58
N ASN A 630 -37.70 -33.82 -34.58
CA ASN A 630 -37.69 -33.38 -35.98
C ASN A 630 -38.94 -32.53 -36.33
N GLU A 631 -39.05 -32.05 -37.57
CA GLU A 631 -40.19 -31.25 -38.04
C GLU A 631 -41.53 -32.00 -38.05
N ALA A 632 -41.54 -33.33 -37.89
CA ALA A 632 -42.75 -34.13 -37.69
C ALA A 632 -43.17 -34.21 -36.21
N GLY A 633 -42.35 -33.70 -35.28
CA GLY A 633 -42.58 -33.79 -33.83
C GLY A 633 -42.14 -35.11 -33.19
N SER A 634 -41.46 -35.98 -33.93
CA SER A 634 -40.94 -37.25 -33.40
C SER A 634 -39.56 -37.03 -32.77
N PHE A 635 -39.31 -37.65 -31.61
CA PHE A 635 -37.98 -37.61 -30.98
C PHE A 635 -36.95 -38.35 -31.84
N VAL A 636 -35.91 -37.65 -32.26
CA VAL A 636 -34.68 -38.22 -32.82
C VAL A 636 -33.64 -38.49 -31.73
N LEU A 637 -33.71 -37.74 -30.63
CA LEU A 637 -32.98 -37.98 -29.39
C LEU A 637 -33.99 -38.05 -28.25
N ASN A 638 -34.04 -39.17 -27.54
CA ASN A 638 -35.01 -39.39 -26.48
C ASN A 638 -34.85 -38.36 -25.34
N PRO A 639 -35.96 -37.91 -24.73
CA PRO A 639 -35.92 -36.91 -23.67
C PRO A 639 -35.44 -37.52 -22.36
N ILE A 640 -34.13 -37.57 -22.15
CA ILE A 640 -33.51 -38.18 -20.95
C ILE A 640 -32.59 -37.22 -20.18
N PHE A 641 -32.29 -36.05 -20.75
CA PHE A 641 -31.35 -35.08 -20.17
C PHE A 641 -32.08 -34.10 -19.26
N ASP A 642 -31.40 -33.63 -18.22
CA ASP A 642 -31.93 -32.58 -17.34
C ASP A 642 -31.97 -31.23 -18.05
N ASN A 643 -31.01 -31.00 -18.94
CA ASN A 643 -30.95 -29.82 -19.80
C ASN A 643 -30.17 -30.18 -21.09
N LEU A 644 -30.45 -29.45 -22.17
CA LEU A 644 -29.83 -29.66 -23.46
C LEU A 644 -29.69 -28.30 -24.17
N GLN A 645 -28.51 -28.00 -24.69
CA GLN A 645 -28.22 -26.74 -25.37
C GLN A 645 -27.33 -26.97 -26.59
N TRP A 646 -27.47 -26.12 -27.62
CA TRP A 646 -26.57 -26.14 -28.77
C TRP A 646 -25.19 -25.63 -28.37
N PHE A 647 -24.16 -26.47 -28.53
CA PHE A 647 -22.75 -26.10 -28.29
C PHE A 647 -22.05 -25.70 -29.58
N HIS A 648 -22.32 -26.46 -30.66
CA HIS A 648 -21.85 -26.21 -32.02
C HIS A 648 -22.96 -26.63 -33.00
N ASP A 649 -22.74 -26.51 -34.32
CA ASP A 649 -23.78 -26.83 -35.32
C ASP A 649 -24.30 -28.27 -35.29
N THR A 650 -23.49 -29.21 -34.82
CA THR A 650 -23.81 -30.65 -34.74
C THR A 650 -23.60 -31.23 -33.33
N LEU A 651 -23.22 -30.40 -32.36
CA LEU A 651 -22.90 -30.82 -31.00
C LEU A 651 -23.79 -30.12 -29.99
N LEU A 652 -24.20 -30.88 -28.99
CA LEU A 652 -25.06 -30.44 -27.90
C LEU A 652 -24.30 -30.55 -26.58
N LEU A 653 -24.43 -29.53 -25.75
CA LEU A 653 -24.10 -29.60 -24.34
C LEU A 653 -25.27 -30.30 -23.63
N ALA A 654 -25.02 -31.49 -23.12
CA ALA A 654 -26.00 -32.31 -22.44
C ALA A 654 -25.72 -32.34 -20.94
N GLU A 655 -26.74 -32.05 -20.14
CA GLU A 655 -26.66 -32.05 -18.67
C GLU A 655 -27.43 -33.23 -18.08
N LYS A 656 -26.83 -33.89 -17.10
CA LYS A 656 -27.46 -34.93 -16.30
C LYS A 656 -26.91 -34.89 -14.88
N GLU A 657 -27.81 -34.85 -13.89
CA GLU A 657 -27.47 -34.87 -12.45
C GLU A 657 -26.46 -33.77 -12.05
N GLY A 658 -26.55 -32.59 -12.69
CA GLY A 658 -25.67 -31.44 -12.45
C GLY A 658 -24.28 -31.53 -13.09
N LEU A 659 -24.02 -32.55 -13.92
CA LEU A 659 -22.81 -32.71 -14.72
C LEU A 659 -23.12 -32.52 -16.19
N VAL A 660 -22.13 -32.06 -16.95
CA VAL A 660 -22.23 -31.77 -18.38
C VAL A 660 -21.24 -32.59 -19.21
N GLY A 661 -21.66 -32.90 -20.44
CA GLY A 661 -20.86 -33.54 -21.48
C GLY A 661 -21.25 -33.00 -22.87
N LEU A 662 -20.52 -33.44 -23.90
CA LEU A 662 -20.83 -33.11 -25.29
C LEU A 662 -21.28 -34.37 -26.03
N ILE A 663 -22.44 -34.27 -26.68
CA ILE A 663 -23.00 -35.34 -27.51
C ILE A 663 -23.27 -34.80 -28.92
N SER A 664 -23.20 -35.66 -29.93
CA SER A 664 -23.67 -35.32 -31.28
C SER A 664 -25.20 -35.35 -31.36
N ILE A 665 -25.74 -34.74 -32.40
CA ILE A 665 -27.18 -34.86 -32.75
C ILE A 665 -27.64 -36.31 -32.99
N ASP A 666 -26.71 -37.21 -33.33
CA ASP A 666 -26.94 -38.65 -33.52
C ASP A 666 -26.76 -39.46 -32.21
N ASN A 667 -26.71 -38.78 -31.06
CA ASN A 667 -26.49 -39.38 -29.74
C ASN A 667 -25.13 -40.08 -29.56
N LYS A 668 -24.11 -39.69 -30.34
CA LYS A 668 -22.73 -40.15 -30.09
C LYS A 668 -22.13 -39.33 -28.96
N GLU A 669 -21.68 -39.98 -27.89
CA GLU A 669 -20.93 -39.31 -26.84
C GLU A 669 -19.56 -38.88 -27.38
N ILE A 670 -19.27 -37.59 -27.30
CA ILE A 670 -18.00 -37.00 -27.74
C ILE A 670 -17.13 -36.63 -26.53
N VAL A 671 -17.76 -36.02 -25.52
CA VAL A 671 -17.17 -35.79 -24.20
C VAL A 671 -18.12 -36.36 -23.15
N PRO A 672 -17.67 -37.28 -22.28
CA PRO A 672 -18.52 -37.91 -21.28
C PRO A 672 -19.15 -36.88 -20.34
N ILE A 673 -20.39 -37.15 -19.92
CA ILE A 673 -21.12 -36.32 -18.94
C ILE A 673 -20.54 -36.56 -17.55
N LYS A 674 -19.42 -35.89 -17.26
CA LYS A 674 -18.70 -36.00 -15.99
C LYS A 674 -18.07 -34.70 -15.51
N PHE A 675 -18.24 -33.61 -16.27
CA PHE A 675 -17.62 -32.32 -15.99
C PHE A 675 -18.60 -31.39 -15.32
N LYS A 676 -18.11 -30.45 -14.51
CA LYS A 676 -18.96 -29.38 -13.97
C LYS A 676 -19.26 -28.31 -15.01
N LYS A 677 -18.31 -28.08 -15.92
CA LYS A 677 -18.44 -27.07 -16.96
C LYS A 677 -17.63 -27.43 -18.19
N ILE A 678 -18.19 -27.13 -19.35
CA ILE A 678 -17.53 -27.24 -20.66
C ILE A 678 -17.76 -25.93 -21.40
N GLN A 679 -16.69 -25.31 -21.90
CA GLN A 679 -16.78 -24.08 -22.68
C GLN A 679 -15.69 -24.03 -23.77
N LEU A 680 -15.91 -23.20 -24.78
CA LEU A 680 -14.95 -22.98 -25.85
C LEU A 680 -13.96 -21.87 -25.45
N THR A 681 -12.68 -22.01 -25.81
CA THR A 681 -11.73 -20.90 -25.67
C THR A 681 -12.09 -19.75 -26.59
N THR A 682 -11.71 -18.52 -26.23
CA THR A 682 -12.02 -17.31 -27.01
C THR A 682 -11.48 -17.37 -28.44
N ASP A 683 -10.32 -17.99 -28.63
CA ASP A 683 -9.70 -18.21 -29.95
C ASP A 683 -10.26 -19.44 -30.69
N LYS A 684 -11.21 -20.13 -30.08
CA LYS A 684 -11.92 -21.31 -30.60
C LYS A 684 -11.03 -22.49 -30.95
N LYS A 685 -9.79 -22.56 -30.42
CA LYS A 685 -8.88 -23.68 -30.69
C LYS A 685 -9.09 -24.88 -29.76
N PHE A 686 -9.53 -24.62 -28.53
CA PHE A 686 -9.65 -25.66 -27.51
C PHE A 686 -11.02 -25.63 -26.84
N ILE A 687 -11.44 -26.80 -26.39
CA ILE A 687 -12.51 -26.95 -25.42
C ILE A 687 -11.88 -27.03 -24.03
N GLN A 688 -12.38 -26.21 -23.13
CA GLN A 688 -12.01 -26.19 -21.72
C GLN A 688 -12.96 -27.11 -20.95
N LEU A 689 -12.39 -28.05 -20.21
CA LEU A 689 -13.10 -29.05 -19.42
C LEU A 689 -12.77 -28.85 -17.95
N GLU A 690 -13.78 -28.57 -17.14
CA GLU A 690 -13.61 -28.19 -15.73
C GLU A 690 -14.28 -29.19 -14.78
N ASN A 691 -13.52 -29.61 -13.78
CA ASN A 691 -13.94 -30.42 -12.64
C ASN A 691 -13.66 -29.65 -11.33
N GLU A 692 -13.98 -30.25 -10.18
CA GLU A 692 -13.75 -29.60 -8.88
C GLU A 692 -12.31 -29.14 -8.66
N ASN A 693 -11.35 -29.98 -9.05
CA ASN A 693 -9.94 -29.78 -8.71
C ASN A 693 -9.02 -29.71 -9.95
N GLU A 694 -9.61 -29.76 -11.14
CA GLU A 694 -8.88 -29.81 -12.41
C GLU A 694 -9.54 -28.98 -13.50
N LEU A 695 -8.72 -28.35 -14.34
CA LEU A 695 -9.13 -27.64 -15.53
C LEU A 695 -8.14 -27.96 -16.64
N ILE A 696 -8.63 -28.63 -17.67
CA ILE A 696 -7.84 -29.16 -18.78
C ILE A 696 -8.38 -28.67 -20.13
N TYR A 697 -7.58 -28.84 -21.17
CA TYR A 697 -7.91 -28.44 -22.53
C TYR A 697 -7.84 -29.60 -23.50
N GLN A 698 -8.72 -29.60 -24.50
CA GLN A 698 -8.69 -30.54 -25.62
C GLN A 698 -8.87 -29.78 -26.95
N PRO A 699 -8.11 -30.08 -28.02
CA PRO A 699 -8.26 -29.38 -29.30
C PRO A 699 -9.64 -29.63 -29.92
N ILE A 700 -10.31 -28.57 -30.40
CA ILE A 700 -11.66 -28.69 -30.98
C ILE A 700 -11.70 -29.56 -32.24
N ASP A 701 -10.62 -29.59 -33.02
CA ASP A 701 -10.55 -30.34 -34.27
C ASP A 701 -10.57 -31.85 -34.02
N THR A 702 -10.16 -32.29 -32.83
CA THR A 702 -10.27 -33.71 -32.41
C THR A 702 -11.71 -34.15 -32.14
N ILE A 703 -12.65 -33.21 -32.09
CA ILE A 703 -14.05 -33.40 -31.69
C ILE A 703 -15.00 -33.10 -32.87
N SER A 704 -14.59 -32.20 -33.77
CA SER A 704 -15.42 -31.70 -34.88
C SER A 704 -15.45 -32.62 -36.12
N ASN A 705 -14.57 -33.62 -36.20
CA ASN A 705 -14.57 -34.68 -37.22
C ASN A 705 -14.51 -36.07 -36.52
N PRO A 706 -15.65 -36.55 -35.98
CA PRO A 706 -15.71 -37.80 -35.22
C PRO A 706 -15.81 -39.07 -36.08
#